data_AF-F0M5U0-F1
#
_entry.id   AF-F0M5U0-F1
#
_cell.length_a   1.000
_cell.length_b   1.000
_cell.length_c   1.000
_cell.angle_alpha   90.00
_cell.angle_beta   90.00
_cell.angle_gamma   90.00
#
_symmetry.space_group_name_H-M   'P 1'
#
loop_
_entity.id
_entity.type
_entity.pdbx_description
1 polymer ?
#
loop_
_entity_poly.entity_id
_entity_poly.type
_entity_poly.pdbx_seq_one_letter_code
_entity_poly.pdbx_strand_id
1 'polypeptide(L)'
;MNAVQRFIRSRVLLLTAAILIAAMCLSVLVQNQSQAALSRTVDENSRGLYDVLVQAKAPSGALMQPEIANGTGGISFEQLDAIRKLSETSVAAPISLVSRVTQNLESPRLDAMDYLGYNAGLAGTATADQAAGATAPAQWPAAESVLSDEAKKYRLTASAVSSDGVSEKTLFKSSAEGTLGKAKLVEEKAAGGTSIRIAAPEDETGIKFPSPAGGSEHNLFNLSVSLPLAPEVTESVVAVDPAAERALLGSAGDFLAPLEKAPPADARDAGAIGRYFEGLFTNGIGMDELKEGPDFLGVKLKYWAPLMTQYQQAKRTGQLTADSQAIPLIVRSGTSLDLKYNVKIEEIDDAGKVVKDVGTVSRSLDKDYLPFVSKDPFVLSWPGSTDHSSLLGATGNFNQGLYTPATWSTDFAAAPKYTDGETAANGAVDKNAVPGEWVTVNRLPEKSSNGTPVDQTQREPVDERSYRENLETGEQKAAAPLAMVYGTFDPAAVAEAAGDVNKLPLGGYDPAPFTLIKDAAGNDVQATELEPSLSATGLASQSAGAITDYYGLAAARGYKENASVIDAVRVRAKAPGSWKEAQPDVEKLAGAIREMGLEATIVAGSAREDASIFVPGYSKDGAGKESALGTVQQSWVRQNAADAVTGSLSGTNITLLFLTLCGAALLTGASTVSYIRKRRSEAGTLRAMGWTQRRIRSWVLEEFGVGAVLLAVAGIVLSLASWSLATALVCGAVLVLYAAAAFFAAQQLRHRDVIDQEPQHDERLIPVDSPLTFANRQLGTNKFNTLSLAVAVGVFGAAVGGLIALLIDIPRAAGASALSGLAAASVALPSILLALSGVAVGLVLTLVTGRFELNAKRQYLGILEAMGWNPDMLRQVRLFENALVGTVALPLGVLGALGIGLLLAPYAALWAGVAGLVAVLCWIPIATKVVQ
;
A
#
# COMPACT_ATOMS: atom_id res chain seq x y z
N MET A 1 7.08 -41.35 -57.66
CA MET A 1 6.92 -41.24 -56.19
C MET A 1 6.35 -39.86 -55.89
N ASN A 2 5.16 -39.77 -55.29
CA ASN A 2 4.51 -38.47 -55.02
C ASN A 2 5.22 -37.70 -53.90
N ALA A 3 4.99 -36.38 -53.79
CA ALA A 3 5.66 -35.50 -52.83
C ALA A 3 5.54 -35.98 -51.37
N VAL A 4 4.36 -36.47 -50.97
CA VAL A 4 4.10 -37.02 -49.63
C VAL A 4 5.00 -38.23 -49.31
N GLN A 5 5.14 -39.18 -50.24
CA GLN A 5 5.99 -40.35 -50.05
C GLN A 5 7.48 -39.97 -49.93
N ARG A 6 7.90 -38.92 -50.64
CA ARG A 6 9.26 -38.38 -50.56
C ARG A 6 9.52 -37.72 -49.20
N PHE A 7 8.57 -36.91 -48.73
CA PHE A 7 8.62 -36.27 -47.41
C PHE A 7 8.71 -37.31 -46.28
N ILE A 8 7.84 -38.32 -46.29
CA ILE A 8 7.82 -39.38 -45.25
C ILE A 8 9.12 -40.20 -45.25
N ARG A 9 9.70 -40.49 -46.42
CA ARG A 9 11.00 -41.17 -46.50
C ARG A 9 12.15 -40.29 -46.00
N SER A 10 12.01 -38.98 -46.04
CA SER A 10 12.94 -38.05 -45.41
C SER A 10 12.71 -37.99 -43.90
N ARG A 11 13.36 -38.90 -43.16
CA ARG A 11 13.36 -38.91 -41.69
C ARG A 11 13.75 -37.55 -41.08
N VAL A 12 14.53 -36.76 -41.82
CA VAL A 12 15.01 -35.44 -41.42
C VAL A 12 13.92 -34.39 -41.46
N LEU A 13 13.29 -34.21 -42.62
CA LEU A 13 12.24 -33.22 -42.81
C LEU A 13 11.03 -33.53 -41.93
N LEU A 14 10.73 -34.82 -41.79
CA LEU A 14 9.66 -35.28 -40.91
C LEU A 14 9.99 -34.98 -39.44
N LEU A 15 11.22 -35.24 -38.98
CA LEU A 15 11.62 -35.00 -37.59
C LEU A 15 11.69 -33.51 -37.24
N THR A 16 12.24 -32.66 -38.11
CA THR A 16 12.32 -31.21 -37.83
C THR A 16 10.96 -30.54 -37.91
N ALA A 17 10.10 -30.95 -38.86
CA ALA A 17 8.71 -30.50 -38.89
C ALA A 17 7.92 -30.98 -37.66
N ALA A 18 8.11 -32.23 -37.22
CA ALA A 18 7.46 -32.75 -36.03
C ALA A 18 7.90 -32.02 -34.75
N ILE A 19 9.19 -31.72 -34.59
CA ILE A 19 9.72 -30.94 -33.46
C ILE A 19 9.12 -29.53 -33.47
N LEU A 20 9.07 -28.87 -34.64
CA LEU A 20 8.50 -27.53 -34.75
C LEU A 20 7.01 -27.51 -34.42
N ILE A 21 6.23 -28.50 -34.92
CA ILE A 21 4.81 -28.63 -34.59
C ILE A 21 4.62 -28.91 -33.09
N ALA A 22 5.42 -29.80 -32.49
CA ALA A 22 5.36 -30.09 -31.06
C ALA A 22 5.71 -28.85 -30.22
N ALA A 23 6.71 -28.08 -30.63
CA ALA A 23 7.06 -26.81 -30.00
C ALA A 23 5.90 -25.80 -30.10
N MET A 24 5.28 -25.66 -31.27
CA MET A 24 4.09 -24.80 -31.45
C MET A 24 2.96 -25.21 -30.51
N CYS A 25 2.62 -26.49 -30.44
CA CYS A 25 1.57 -26.98 -29.56
C CYS A 25 1.88 -26.72 -28.08
N LEU A 26 3.10 -27.06 -27.63
CA LEU A 26 3.52 -26.86 -26.23
C LEU A 26 3.53 -25.36 -25.88
N SER A 27 4.11 -24.52 -26.72
CA SER A 27 4.20 -23.09 -26.47
C SER A 27 2.83 -22.41 -26.41
N VAL A 28 1.89 -22.78 -27.29
CA VAL A 28 0.52 -22.25 -27.25
C VAL A 28 -0.25 -22.73 -26.01
N LEU A 29 -0.08 -23.99 -25.59
CA LEU A 29 -0.69 -24.51 -24.37
C LEU A 29 -0.19 -23.77 -23.12
N VAL A 30 1.13 -23.60 -22.99
CA VAL A 30 1.75 -22.86 -21.88
C VAL A 30 1.32 -21.40 -21.90
N GLN A 31 1.24 -20.78 -23.08
CA GLN A 31 0.73 -19.41 -23.24
C GLN A 31 -0.71 -19.28 -22.77
N ASN A 32 -1.60 -20.19 -23.15
CA ASN A 32 -3.01 -20.15 -22.74
C ASN A 32 -3.17 -20.31 -21.23
N GLN A 33 -2.38 -21.20 -20.60
CA GLN A 33 -2.36 -21.34 -19.14
C GLN A 33 -1.87 -20.06 -18.45
N SER A 34 -0.80 -19.46 -18.99
CA SER A 34 -0.25 -18.19 -18.50
C SER A 34 -1.30 -17.07 -18.55
N GLN A 35 -2.01 -16.95 -19.68
CA GLN A 35 -3.07 -15.96 -19.88
C GLN A 35 -4.28 -16.17 -18.96
N ALA A 36 -4.67 -17.43 -18.75
CA ALA A 36 -5.75 -17.77 -17.82
C ALA A 36 -5.38 -17.45 -16.36
N ALA A 37 -4.14 -17.77 -15.94
CA ALA A 37 -3.63 -17.45 -14.61
C ALA A 37 -3.56 -15.94 -14.37
N LEU A 38 -3.07 -15.19 -15.38
CA LEU A 38 -3.03 -13.72 -15.35
C LEU A 38 -4.44 -13.13 -15.22
N SER A 39 -5.35 -13.52 -16.11
CA SER A 39 -6.74 -13.01 -16.10
C SER A 39 -7.43 -13.31 -14.78
N ARG A 40 -7.26 -14.52 -14.23
CA ARG A 40 -7.84 -14.89 -12.93
C ARG A 40 -7.29 -14.05 -11.79
N THR A 41 -5.96 -13.90 -11.71
CA THR A 41 -5.31 -13.11 -10.65
C THR A 41 -5.75 -11.66 -10.70
N VAL A 42 -5.81 -11.07 -11.91
CA VAL A 42 -6.30 -9.71 -12.11
C VAL A 42 -7.78 -9.60 -11.74
N ASP A 43 -8.64 -10.47 -12.24
CA ASP A 43 -10.09 -10.43 -12.00
C ASP A 43 -10.47 -10.61 -10.53
N GLU A 44 -9.77 -11.47 -9.78
CA GLU A 44 -10.01 -11.71 -8.34
C GLU A 44 -9.55 -10.53 -7.46
N ASN A 45 -8.59 -9.71 -7.92
CA ASN A 45 -7.95 -8.67 -7.10
C ASN A 45 -8.15 -7.25 -7.61
N SER A 46 -8.94 -7.03 -8.67
CA SER A 46 -9.10 -5.72 -9.34
C SER A 46 -10.38 -4.99 -8.96
N ARG A 47 -11.30 -5.60 -8.20
CA ARG A 47 -12.55 -4.95 -7.78
C ARG A 47 -12.63 -4.76 -6.27
N GLY A 48 -12.63 -3.52 -5.81
CA GLY A 48 -12.66 -3.15 -4.40
C GLY A 48 -14.07 -2.99 -3.84
N LEU A 49 -14.18 -2.25 -2.73
CA LEU A 49 -15.45 -1.99 -2.03
C LEU A 49 -16.45 -1.17 -2.84
N TYR A 50 -15.96 -0.20 -3.62
CA TYR A 50 -16.76 0.61 -4.55
C TYR A 50 -16.11 0.64 -5.93
N ASP A 51 -16.88 0.99 -6.95
CA ASP A 51 -16.45 0.92 -8.35
C ASP A 51 -16.12 2.31 -8.94
N VAL A 52 -16.81 3.36 -8.47
CA VAL A 52 -16.64 4.74 -8.93
C VAL A 52 -16.45 5.68 -7.74
N LEU A 53 -15.41 6.51 -7.80
CA LEU A 53 -15.24 7.65 -6.90
C LEU A 53 -15.73 8.92 -7.60
N VAL A 54 -16.74 9.58 -7.03
CA VAL A 54 -17.29 10.83 -7.55
C VAL A 54 -16.77 12.00 -6.74
N GLN A 55 -16.22 13.02 -7.41
CA GLN A 55 -15.72 14.25 -6.81
C GLN A 55 -16.21 15.45 -7.63
N ALA A 56 -16.30 16.64 -7.03
CA ALA A 56 -16.61 17.86 -7.78
C ALA A 56 -15.47 18.28 -8.73
N LYS A 57 -14.23 18.04 -8.30
CA LYS A 57 -13.02 18.25 -9.09
C LYS A 57 -12.00 17.19 -8.69
N ALA A 58 -11.58 16.37 -9.64
CA ALA A 58 -10.56 15.37 -9.43
C ALA A 58 -9.20 15.85 -9.95
N PRO A 59 -8.08 15.55 -9.27
CA PRO A 59 -6.76 15.70 -9.85
C PRO A 59 -6.64 14.83 -11.10
N SER A 60 -6.05 15.37 -12.17
CA SER A 60 -5.76 14.58 -13.37
C SER A 60 -4.49 13.75 -13.17
N GLY A 61 -4.54 12.47 -13.55
CA GLY A 61 -3.38 11.59 -13.47
C GLY A 61 -3.77 10.13 -13.27
N ALA A 62 -2.81 9.24 -13.51
CA ALA A 62 -3.01 7.79 -13.31
C ALA A 62 -2.78 7.35 -11.85
N LEU A 63 -2.24 8.22 -11.00
CA LEU A 63 -2.00 7.99 -9.57
C LEU A 63 -2.87 8.95 -8.77
N MET A 64 -3.75 8.39 -7.94
CA MET A 64 -4.67 9.12 -7.08
C MET A 64 -4.20 9.03 -5.63
N GLN A 65 -4.16 10.19 -4.97
CA GLN A 65 -3.86 10.29 -3.54
C GLN A 65 -5.00 9.74 -2.68
N PRO A 66 -4.71 9.20 -1.49
CA PRO A 66 -5.71 8.61 -0.61
C PRO A 66 -6.65 9.64 0.06
N GLU A 67 -6.28 10.92 0.13
CA GLU A 67 -7.07 11.96 0.81
C GLU A 67 -8.31 12.42 0.01
N ILE A 68 -9.41 11.67 0.12
CA ILE A 68 -10.68 11.97 -0.60
C ILE A 68 -11.66 12.87 0.17
N ALA A 69 -11.52 13.00 1.50
CA ALA A 69 -12.37 13.82 2.36
C ALA A 69 -11.54 14.96 2.99
N ASN A 70 -11.42 16.07 2.26
CA ASN A 70 -10.49 17.17 2.55
C ASN A 70 -11.19 18.50 2.85
N GLY A 71 -12.53 18.50 2.89
CA GLY A 71 -13.35 19.65 3.22
C GLY A 71 -13.66 20.61 2.08
N THR A 72 -13.16 20.37 0.85
CA THR A 72 -13.40 21.28 -0.30
C THR A 72 -14.87 21.37 -0.72
N GLY A 73 -15.67 20.34 -0.41
CA GLY A 73 -17.04 20.22 -0.87
C GLY A 73 -17.17 20.16 -2.40
N GLY A 74 -18.31 20.65 -2.88
CA GLY A 74 -18.61 20.81 -4.31
C GLY A 74 -19.72 19.91 -4.85
N ILE A 75 -20.12 18.86 -4.12
CA ILE A 75 -21.28 18.02 -4.47
C ILE A 75 -22.47 18.40 -3.59
N SER A 76 -23.64 18.65 -4.20
CA SER A 76 -24.87 18.99 -3.49
C SER A 76 -25.69 17.76 -3.06
N PHE A 77 -26.60 17.97 -2.10
CA PHE A 77 -27.59 16.98 -1.65
C PHE A 77 -28.44 16.46 -2.83
N GLU A 78 -28.88 17.37 -3.72
CA GLU A 78 -29.67 17.02 -4.91
C GLU A 78 -28.88 16.17 -5.91
N GLN A 79 -27.59 16.45 -6.09
CA GLN A 79 -26.70 15.65 -6.94
C GLN A 79 -26.49 14.24 -6.38
N LEU A 80 -26.30 14.11 -5.05
CA LEU A 80 -26.23 12.81 -4.39
C LEU A 80 -27.50 11.99 -4.62
N ASP A 81 -28.67 12.62 -4.46
CA ASP A 81 -29.96 11.96 -4.71
C ASP A 81 -30.16 11.59 -6.18
N ALA A 82 -29.64 12.39 -7.12
CA ALA A 82 -29.64 12.04 -8.54
C ALA A 82 -28.79 10.79 -8.81
N ILE A 83 -27.59 10.67 -8.20
CA ILE A 83 -26.73 9.49 -8.31
C ILE A 83 -27.43 8.24 -7.76
N ARG A 84 -28.14 8.36 -6.63
CA ARG A 84 -28.91 7.27 -6.01
C ARG A 84 -30.05 6.76 -6.88
N LYS A 85 -30.65 7.64 -7.69
CA LYS A 85 -31.78 7.31 -8.58
C LYS A 85 -31.36 6.64 -9.89
N LEU A 86 -30.07 6.61 -10.22
CA LEU A 86 -29.57 5.90 -11.40
C LEU A 86 -29.82 4.39 -11.25
N SER A 87 -30.35 3.76 -12.31
CA SER A 87 -30.69 2.33 -12.29
C SER A 87 -29.49 1.40 -12.07
N GLU A 88 -28.31 1.88 -12.44
CA GLU A 88 -27.02 1.22 -12.37
C GLU A 88 -26.35 1.39 -10.99
N THR A 89 -26.87 2.26 -10.11
CA THR A 89 -26.33 2.46 -8.76
C THR A 89 -26.89 1.42 -7.79
N SER A 90 -26.01 0.71 -7.07
CA SER A 90 -26.40 -0.16 -5.96
C SER A 90 -26.33 0.56 -4.62
N VAL A 91 -25.22 1.28 -4.36
CA VAL A 91 -24.97 2.04 -3.13
C VAL A 91 -24.24 3.32 -3.52
N ALA A 92 -24.64 4.45 -2.93
CA ALA A 92 -23.94 5.72 -3.05
C ALA A 92 -23.70 6.30 -1.64
N ALA A 93 -22.46 6.16 -1.17
CA ALA A 93 -22.04 6.51 0.18
C ALA A 93 -21.24 7.83 0.16
N PRO A 94 -21.85 8.96 0.58
CA PRO A 94 -21.18 10.25 0.65
C PRO A 94 -20.21 10.31 1.84
N ILE A 95 -19.13 11.06 1.68
CA ILE A 95 -18.18 11.38 2.75
C ILE A 95 -17.71 12.82 2.64
N SER A 96 -17.54 13.49 3.79
CA SER A 96 -16.99 14.85 3.84
C SER A 96 -16.35 15.16 5.19
N LEU A 97 -15.29 15.96 5.19
CA LEU A 97 -14.71 16.52 6.41
C LEU A 97 -15.62 17.62 6.97
N VAL A 98 -16.19 17.43 8.15
CA VAL A 98 -17.19 18.34 8.74
C VAL A 98 -16.54 19.56 9.35
N SER A 99 -15.58 19.32 10.25
CA SER A 99 -14.93 20.35 11.06
C SER A 99 -13.63 19.81 11.62
N ARG A 100 -12.74 20.73 11.96
CA ARG A 100 -11.62 20.45 12.85
C ARG A 100 -11.99 21.04 14.19
N VAL A 101 -11.94 20.19 15.20
CA VAL A 101 -12.38 20.51 16.54
C VAL A 101 -11.16 20.55 17.43
N THR A 102 -10.91 21.70 18.05
CA THR A 102 -9.89 21.79 19.10
C THR A 102 -10.55 21.62 20.45
N GLN A 103 -9.89 20.83 21.30
CA GLN A 103 -10.34 20.61 22.66
C GLN A 103 -9.15 20.67 23.60
N ASN A 104 -9.27 21.52 24.62
CA ASN A 104 -8.33 21.52 25.73
C ASN A 104 -8.65 20.31 26.61
N LEU A 105 -7.73 19.35 26.62
CA LEU A 105 -7.73 18.29 27.61
C LEU A 105 -7.61 18.98 28.98
N GLU A 106 -8.58 18.79 29.86
CA GLU A 106 -8.73 19.53 31.12
C GLU A 106 -7.52 19.39 32.06
N SER A 107 -7.59 20.04 33.23
CA SER A 107 -6.45 20.19 34.15
C SER A 107 -5.90 18.83 34.60
N PRO A 108 -4.69 18.44 34.14
CA PRO A 108 -4.03 17.24 34.63
C PRO A 108 -3.85 17.35 36.15
N ARG A 109 -3.87 16.22 36.85
CA ARG A 109 -3.61 16.21 38.29
C ARG A 109 -2.72 15.06 38.70
N LEU A 110 -1.98 15.27 39.77
CA LEU A 110 -1.22 14.24 40.47
C LEU A 110 -1.93 13.93 41.78
N ASP A 111 -2.47 12.73 41.89
CA ASP A 111 -3.13 12.25 43.09
C ASP A 111 -2.11 11.48 43.95
N ALA A 112 -1.82 12.03 45.12
CA ALA A 112 -1.05 11.37 46.17
C ALA A 112 -2.02 10.76 47.19
N MET A 113 -1.92 9.46 47.42
CA MET A 113 -2.80 8.78 48.39
C MET A 113 -2.60 9.38 49.78
N ASP A 114 -3.69 9.89 50.35
CA ASP A 114 -3.77 10.47 51.69
C ASP A 114 -5.11 10.07 52.31
N TYR A 115 -5.34 8.76 52.36
CA TYR A 115 -6.62 8.19 52.73
C TYR A 115 -6.79 8.20 54.24
N LEU A 116 -7.81 8.93 54.71
CA LEU A 116 -8.01 9.22 56.12
C LEU A 116 -8.89 8.18 56.86
N GLY A 117 -9.21 7.06 56.21
CA GLY A 117 -10.11 6.04 56.75
C GLY A 117 -11.59 6.38 56.57
N TYR A 118 -12.47 5.44 56.92
CA TYR A 118 -13.92 5.68 56.87
C TYR A 118 -14.35 6.76 57.87
N ASN A 119 -15.12 7.74 57.41
CA ASN A 119 -15.77 8.73 58.25
C ASN A 119 -17.20 8.99 57.75
N ALA A 120 -18.21 8.75 58.60
CA ALA A 120 -19.62 8.88 58.22
C ALA A 120 -20.02 10.32 57.85
N GLY A 121 -19.35 11.34 58.41
CA GLY A 121 -19.61 12.75 58.10
C GLY A 121 -19.02 13.22 56.77
N LEU A 122 -17.97 12.54 56.28
CA LEU A 122 -17.29 12.89 55.02
C LEU A 122 -17.64 11.95 53.85
N ALA A 123 -18.01 10.69 54.14
CA ALA A 123 -18.47 9.74 53.12
C ALA A 123 -19.90 10.04 52.61
N GLY A 124 -20.64 10.93 53.29
CA GLY A 124 -21.98 11.37 52.90
C GLY A 124 -23.02 10.24 52.83
N THR A 125 -24.14 10.50 52.13
CA THR A 125 -25.21 9.50 51.93
C THR A 125 -24.82 8.36 50.99
N ALA A 126 -23.69 8.48 50.27
CA ALA A 126 -23.20 7.47 49.31
C ALA A 126 -23.02 6.09 49.95
N THR A 127 -22.63 6.03 51.24
CA THR A 127 -22.54 4.78 52.01
C THR A 127 -23.73 4.54 52.94
N ALA A 128 -24.53 5.57 53.23
CA ALA A 128 -25.66 5.50 54.16
C ALA A 128 -26.92 4.85 53.55
N ASP A 129 -27.17 5.06 52.25
CA ASP A 129 -28.34 4.50 51.54
C ASP A 129 -28.04 3.20 50.77
N GLN A 130 -26.85 2.60 50.99
CA GLN A 130 -26.33 1.48 50.17
C GLN A 130 -26.46 1.77 48.66
N ALA A 131 -25.94 2.90 48.20
CA ALA A 131 -25.84 3.17 46.77
C ALA A 131 -25.18 1.96 46.07
N ALA A 132 -25.76 1.50 44.96
CA ALA A 132 -25.41 0.22 44.36
C ALA A 132 -23.90 0.09 44.12
N GLY A 133 -23.26 -0.82 44.86
CA GLY A 133 -21.82 -1.10 44.77
C GLY A 133 -20.92 -0.31 45.72
N ALA A 134 -21.46 0.51 46.64
CA ALA A 134 -20.66 1.13 47.70
C ALA A 134 -20.18 0.08 48.72
N THR A 135 -18.91 0.18 49.13
CA THR A 135 -18.32 -0.76 50.09
C THR A 135 -18.90 -0.51 51.48
N ALA A 136 -19.33 -1.58 52.17
CA ALA A 136 -19.89 -1.45 53.51
C ALA A 136 -18.84 -0.85 54.48
N PRO A 137 -19.21 0.05 55.41
CA PRO A 137 -18.24 0.73 56.29
C PRO A 137 -17.24 -0.18 57.01
N ALA A 138 -17.67 -1.39 57.41
CA ALA A 138 -16.81 -2.38 58.07
C ALA A 138 -15.75 -3.03 57.16
N GLN A 139 -15.87 -2.85 55.85
CA GLN A 139 -14.96 -3.39 54.82
C GLN A 139 -14.00 -2.32 54.27
N TRP A 140 -14.06 -1.09 54.79
CA TRP A 140 -13.12 -0.04 54.41
C TRP A 140 -11.73 -0.34 55.00
N PRO A 141 -10.64 -0.16 54.23
CA PRO A 141 -9.29 -0.34 54.72
C PRO A 141 -8.94 0.69 55.80
N ALA A 142 -7.86 0.42 56.55
CA ALA A 142 -7.29 1.37 57.49
C ALA A 142 -6.74 2.60 56.75
N ALA A 143 -6.69 3.75 57.44
CA ALA A 143 -6.10 4.97 56.91
C ALA A 143 -4.65 4.74 56.47
N GLU A 144 -4.29 5.22 55.29
CA GLU A 144 -2.99 5.01 54.65
C GLU A 144 -2.59 6.28 53.89
N SER A 145 -1.33 6.68 53.94
CA SER A 145 -0.84 7.87 53.23
C SER A 145 0.58 7.64 52.71
N VAL A 146 0.86 8.13 51.50
CA VAL A 146 2.23 8.20 50.96
C VAL A 146 2.98 9.44 51.47
N LEU A 147 2.29 10.36 52.14
CA LEU A 147 2.85 11.57 52.73
C LEU A 147 3.34 11.30 54.17
N SER A 148 4.32 12.07 54.61
CA SER A 148 4.84 11.99 55.98
C SER A 148 3.95 12.72 56.98
N ASP A 149 4.02 12.31 58.26
CA ASP A 149 3.28 12.97 59.35
C ASP A 149 3.73 14.43 59.58
N GLU A 150 4.99 14.76 59.28
CA GLU A 150 5.53 16.13 59.23
C GLU A 150 5.58 16.61 57.78
N ALA A 151 5.30 17.90 57.52
CA ALA A 151 5.31 18.41 56.16
C ALA A 151 6.75 18.47 55.63
N LYS A 152 6.95 17.91 54.44
CA LYS A 152 8.24 17.89 53.75
C LYS A 152 8.20 18.74 52.50
N LYS A 153 9.34 19.33 52.13
CA LYS A 153 9.45 20.16 50.93
C LYS A 153 9.70 19.30 49.69
N TYR A 154 8.88 19.51 48.66
CA TYR A 154 8.96 18.81 47.39
C TYR A 154 9.12 19.78 46.22
N ARG A 155 9.81 19.34 45.18
CA ARG A 155 9.84 19.93 43.84
C ARG A 155 9.13 18.99 42.88
N LEU A 156 8.09 19.49 42.23
CA LEU A 156 7.41 18.81 41.14
C LEU A 156 7.82 19.44 39.81
N THR A 157 8.31 18.65 38.88
CA THR A 157 8.60 19.08 37.51
C THR A 157 7.64 18.39 36.55
N ALA A 158 6.67 19.13 36.03
CA ALA A 158 5.73 18.67 35.02
C ALA A 158 6.27 18.95 33.61
N SER A 159 6.15 17.98 32.71
CA SER A 159 6.48 18.16 31.29
C SER A 159 5.57 17.35 30.39
N ALA A 160 5.25 17.90 29.21
CA ALA A 160 4.59 17.15 28.15
C ALA A 160 5.52 17.00 26.94
N VAL A 161 5.46 15.84 26.31
CA VAL A 161 6.32 15.45 25.20
C VAL A 161 5.44 14.83 24.12
N SER A 162 5.68 15.20 22.86
CA SER A 162 5.05 14.60 21.69
C SER A 162 6.12 13.93 20.83
N SER A 163 5.78 12.81 20.19
CA SER A 163 6.62 12.15 19.19
C SER A 163 5.88 12.07 17.86
N ASP A 164 6.61 12.19 16.76
CA ASP A 164 6.13 11.85 15.41
C ASP A 164 6.62 10.45 14.96
N GLY A 165 7.17 9.66 15.89
CA GLY A 165 7.81 8.37 15.64
C GLY A 165 9.30 8.45 15.26
N VAL A 166 9.76 9.60 14.77
CA VAL A 166 11.15 9.85 14.33
C VAL A 166 11.87 10.85 15.25
N SER A 167 11.15 11.88 15.69
CA SER A 167 11.65 12.97 16.52
C SER A 167 10.73 13.21 17.72
N GLU A 168 11.37 13.48 18.85
CA GLU A 168 10.68 13.78 20.11
C GLU A 168 10.75 15.28 20.38
N LYS A 169 9.62 15.87 20.76
CA LYS A 169 9.47 17.31 21.01
C LYS A 169 8.91 17.56 22.40
N THR A 170 9.68 18.27 23.22
CA THR A 170 9.18 18.76 24.51
C THR A 170 8.26 19.95 24.28
N LEU A 171 6.99 19.82 24.67
CA LEU A 171 5.96 20.83 24.49
C LEU A 171 5.96 21.86 25.60
N PHE A 172 6.27 21.45 26.83
CA PHE A 172 6.56 22.35 27.93
C PHE A 172 7.32 21.62 29.04
N LYS A 173 7.95 22.41 29.91
CA LYS A 173 8.52 21.94 31.16
C LYS A 173 8.35 23.04 32.21
N SER A 174 7.64 22.75 33.29
CA SER A 174 7.36 23.70 34.36
C SER A 174 7.62 23.04 35.72
N SER A 175 8.07 23.82 36.70
CA SER A 175 8.38 23.31 38.04
C SER A 175 7.72 24.15 39.12
N ALA A 176 7.23 23.50 40.17
CA ALA A 176 6.69 24.13 41.35
C ALA A 176 7.27 23.48 42.61
N GLU A 177 7.45 24.27 43.66
CA GLU A 177 7.95 23.82 44.96
C GLU A 177 6.94 24.16 46.06
N GLY A 178 6.90 23.32 47.09
CA GLY A 178 6.03 23.53 48.26
C GLY A 178 6.19 22.42 49.28
N THR A 179 5.64 22.61 50.48
CA THR A 179 5.59 21.57 51.50
C THR A 179 4.28 20.79 51.41
N LEU A 180 4.35 19.47 51.60
CA LEU A 180 3.20 18.55 51.65
C LEU A 180 3.36 17.60 52.85
N GLY A 181 2.26 17.32 53.57
CA GLY A 181 2.23 16.33 54.65
C GLY A 181 0.87 15.67 54.77
N LYS A 182 0.75 14.69 55.67
CA LYS A 182 -0.47 13.91 55.87
C LYS A 182 -1.60 14.75 56.50
N ALA A 183 -2.78 14.78 55.89
CA ALA A 183 -3.91 15.51 56.46
C ALA A 183 -4.48 14.86 57.73
N LYS A 184 -5.24 15.66 58.48
CA LYS A 184 -5.94 15.24 59.69
C LYS A 184 -7.42 15.64 59.63
N LEU A 185 -8.25 14.84 60.29
CA LEU A 185 -9.66 15.16 60.50
C LEU A 185 -9.80 16.07 61.71
N VAL A 186 -10.40 17.25 61.51
CA VAL A 186 -10.63 18.24 62.57
C VAL A 186 -12.13 18.41 62.78
N GLU A 187 -12.56 18.32 64.04
CA GLU A 187 -13.92 18.61 64.45
C GLU A 187 -14.11 20.12 64.67
N GLU A 188 -15.09 20.70 63.98
CA GLU A 188 -15.46 22.11 64.12
C GLU A 188 -16.90 22.21 64.67
N LYS A 189 -17.08 22.96 65.75
CA LYS A 189 -18.39 23.20 66.35
C LYS A 189 -19.04 24.42 65.70
N ALA A 190 -20.15 24.22 65.00
CA ALA A 190 -20.96 25.27 64.41
C ALA A 190 -22.33 25.40 65.11
N ALA A 191 -23.02 26.53 64.91
CA ALA A 191 -24.36 26.79 65.43
C ALA A 191 -25.40 25.90 64.72
N GLY A 192 -25.43 24.62 65.08
CA GLY A 192 -26.26 23.58 64.46
C GLY A 192 -25.74 22.14 64.64
N GLY A 193 -24.50 21.94 65.12
CA GLY A 193 -23.90 20.63 65.36
C GLY A 193 -22.37 20.60 65.27
N THR A 194 -21.77 19.42 65.40
CA THR A 194 -20.35 19.18 65.11
C THR A 194 -20.19 18.79 63.65
N SER A 195 -19.37 19.52 62.89
CA SER A 195 -18.97 19.17 61.52
C SER A 195 -17.53 18.70 61.48
N ILE A 196 -17.23 17.68 60.68
CA ILE A 196 -15.87 17.18 60.47
C ILE A 196 -15.35 17.78 59.17
N ARG A 197 -14.13 18.34 59.19
CA ARG A 197 -13.44 18.77 57.97
C ARG A 197 -12.04 18.18 57.88
N ILE A 198 -11.55 18.07 56.66
CA ILE A 198 -10.17 17.68 56.36
C ILE A 198 -9.30 18.93 56.49
N ALA A 199 -8.21 18.85 57.23
CA ALA A 199 -7.26 19.94 57.42
C ALA A 199 -5.84 19.48 57.05
N ALA A 200 -5.15 20.32 56.27
CA ALA A 200 -3.72 20.17 56.01
C ALA A 200 -2.90 20.41 57.30
N PRO A 201 -1.66 19.90 57.38
CA PRO A 201 -0.70 20.25 58.43
C PRO A 201 -0.49 21.77 58.57
N GLU A 202 -0.19 22.26 59.78
CA GLU A 202 0.00 23.71 60.04
C GLU A 202 1.19 24.32 59.27
N ASP A 203 2.18 23.49 58.92
CA ASP A 203 3.41 23.82 58.20
C ASP A 203 3.33 23.55 56.68
N GLU A 204 2.15 23.17 56.18
CA GLU A 204 1.93 22.92 54.77
C GLU A 204 1.67 24.22 53.98
N THR A 205 2.46 24.45 52.93
CA THR A 205 2.26 25.55 51.98
C THR A 205 1.47 25.12 50.74
N GLY A 206 1.36 23.81 50.53
CA GLY A 206 0.86 23.22 49.30
C GLY A 206 1.80 23.42 48.12
N ILE A 207 1.50 22.77 47.00
CA ILE A 207 2.20 22.97 45.72
C ILE A 207 1.27 23.67 44.74
N LYS A 208 1.76 24.74 44.12
CA LYS A 208 0.98 25.55 43.19
C LYS A 208 1.80 25.89 41.95
N PHE A 209 1.34 25.42 40.80
CA PHE A 209 1.84 25.84 39.49
C PHE A 209 1.22 27.19 39.10
N PRO A 210 1.74 27.89 38.07
CA PRO A 210 1.15 29.15 37.63
C PRO A 210 -0.30 29.01 37.15
N SER A 211 -1.09 30.09 37.24
CA SER A 211 -2.54 30.11 36.92
C SER A 211 -2.81 29.65 35.48
N PRO A 212 -3.68 28.67 35.20
CA PRO A 212 -4.86 28.36 36.01
C PRO A 212 -4.75 27.08 36.83
N ALA A 213 -3.58 26.44 36.87
CA ALA A 213 -3.39 25.28 37.73
C ALA A 213 -3.74 25.67 39.17
N GLY A 214 -4.64 24.88 39.79
CA GLY A 214 -4.99 25.04 41.20
C GLY A 214 -3.80 24.79 42.13
N GLY A 215 -4.03 24.92 43.43
CA GLY A 215 -3.09 24.42 44.42
C GLY A 215 -3.20 22.91 44.60
N SER A 216 -2.57 22.42 45.66
CA SER A 216 -2.85 21.10 46.21
C SER A 216 -4.04 21.16 47.16
N GLU A 217 -4.91 20.18 47.11
CA GLU A 217 -6.09 20.07 47.97
C GLU A 217 -6.26 18.66 48.52
N HIS A 218 -6.51 18.54 49.82
CA HIS A 218 -6.82 17.26 50.45
C HIS A 218 -8.31 16.95 50.33
N ASN A 219 -8.61 15.74 49.87
CA ASN A 219 -9.93 15.14 49.90
C ASN A 219 -9.91 13.85 50.75
N LEU A 220 -11.03 13.13 50.79
CA LEU A 220 -11.18 11.94 51.65
C LEU A 220 -10.15 10.83 51.36
N PHE A 221 -9.69 10.71 50.12
CA PHE A 221 -8.81 9.64 49.66
C PHE A 221 -7.40 10.11 49.36
N ASN A 222 -7.24 11.32 48.83
CA ASN A 222 -6.01 11.79 48.21
C ASN A 222 -5.74 13.25 48.55
N LEU A 223 -4.46 13.62 48.50
CA LEU A 223 -4.01 14.96 48.17
C LEU A 223 -3.92 15.08 46.64
N SER A 224 -4.76 15.92 46.03
CA SER A 224 -4.74 16.18 44.59
C SER A 224 -3.94 17.45 44.30
N VAL A 225 -2.85 17.33 43.55
CA VAL A 225 -2.06 18.47 43.06
C VAL A 225 -2.50 18.80 41.64
N SER A 226 -3.01 20.02 41.43
CA SER A 226 -3.33 20.49 40.07
C SER A 226 -2.05 20.77 39.29
N LEU A 227 -1.95 20.24 38.07
CA LEU A 227 -0.78 20.37 37.22
C LEU A 227 -1.03 21.38 36.09
N PRO A 228 0.03 21.86 35.40
CA PRO A 228 -0.12 22.70 34.21
C PRO A 228 -1.01 22.07 33.15
N LEU A 229 -1.79 22.90 32.45
CA LEU A 229 -2.72 22.46 31.41
C LEU A 229 -2.06 21.53 30.40
N ALA A 230 -2.78 20.48 30.02
CA ALA A 230 -2.34 19.60 28.95
C ALA A 230 -2.26 20.34 27.61
N PRO A 231 -1.47 19.85 26.65
CA PRO A 231 -1.51 20.29 25.26
C PRO A 231 -2.92 20.25 24.67
N GLU A 232 -3.22 21.26 23.85
CA GLU A 232 -4.45 21.29 23.06
C GLU A 232 -4.34 20.21 21.98
N VAL A 233 -5.39 19.40 21.83
CA VAL A 233 -5.47 18.39 20.77
C VAL A 233 -6.50 18.82 19.74
N THR A 234 -6.19 18.55 18.48
CA THR A 234 -7.09 18.81 17.35
C THR A 234 -7.59 17.49 16.80
N GLU A 235 -8.91 17.33 16.79
CA GLU A 235 -9.62 16.17 16.24
C GLU A 235 -10.34 16.55 14.95
N SER A 236 -10.38 15.64 13.98
CA SER A 236 -11.22 15.80 12.79
C SER A 236 -12.57 15.11 12.96
N VAL A 237 -13.63 15.75 12.47
CA VAL A 237 -14.97 15.17 12.41
C VAL A 237 -15.32 14.92 10.95
N VAL A 238 -15.77 13.71 10.62
CA VAL A 238 -16.17 13.31 9.26
C VAL A 238 -17.65 12.99 9.24
N ALA A 239 -18.34 13.37 8.16
CA ALA A 239 -19.74 13.02 7.94
C ALA A 239 -19.85 11.88 6.93
N VAL A 240 -20.78 10.96 7.22
CA VAL A 240 -21.21 9.90 6.31
C VAL A 240 -22.74 9.81 6.31
N ASP A 241 -23.30 9.10 5.33
CA ASP A 241 -24.65 8.55 5.46
C ASP A 241 -24.54 7.17 6.13
N PRO A 242 -25.01 6.97 7.38
CA PRO A 242 -24.82 5.72 8.11
C PRO A 242 -25.37 4.50 7.37
N ALA A 243 -26.52 4.61 6.70
CA ALA A 243 -27.14 3.48 6.03
C ALA A 243 -26.37 3.11 4.75
N ALA A 244 -26.00 4.10 3.95
CA ALA A 244 -25.23 3.87 2.73
C ALA A 244 -23.80 3.37 3.04
N GLU A 245 -23.18 3.92 4.09
CA GLU A 245 -21.83 3.52 4.50
C GLU A 245 -21.80 2.09 5.05
N ARG A 246 -22.80 1.69 5.84
CA ARG A 246 -22.97 0.29 6.28
C ARG A 246 -23.18 -0.66 5.12
N ALA A 247 -23.99 -0.27 4.14
CA ALA A 247 -24.20 -1.07 2.93
C ALA A 247 -22.91 -1.24 2.12
N LEU A 248 -21.98 -0.27 2.20
CA LEU A 248 -20.68 -0.34 1.54
C LEU A 248 -19.66 -1.20 2.30
N LEU A 249 -19.54 -1.01 3.62
CA LEU A 249 -18.56 -1.68 4.48
C LEU A 249 -18.99 -3.10 4.91
N GLY A 250 -20.28 -3.46 4.76
CA GLY A 250 -20.82 -4.71 5.27
C GLY A 250 -20.75 -4.77 6.80
N SER A 251 -20.32 -5.91 7.36
CA SER A 251 -20.19 -6.10 8.82
C SER A 251 -19.19 -5.14 9.48
N ALA A 252 -18.18 -4.66 8.73
CA ALA A 252 -17.23 -3.69 9.25
C ALA A 252 -17.88 -2.32 9.55
N GLY A 253 -19.05 -2.03 8.97
CA GLY A 253 -19.81 -0.81 9.23
C GLY A 253 -20.74 -0.87 10.45
N ASP A 254 -20.84 -1.98 11.17
CA ASP A 254 -21.84 -2.16 12.23
C ASP A 254 -21.72 -1.15 13.39
N PHE A 255 -20.55 -0.53 13.57
CA PHE A 255 -20.36 0.57 14.51
C PHE A 255 -21.21 1.82 14.21
N LEU A 256 -21.73 1.96 12.99
CA LEU A 256 -22.61 3.05 12.57
C LEU A 256 -24.09 2.80 12.93
N ALA A 257 -24.45 1.60 13.39
CA ALA A 257 -25.84 1.26 13.74
C ALA A 257 -26.49 2.20 14.79
N PRO A 258 -25.77 2.71 15.81
CA PRO A 258 -26.34 3.69 16.74
C PRO A 258 -26.64 5.03 16.06
N LEU A 259 -25.85 5.44 15.06
CA LEU A 259 -25.99 6.71 14.36
C LEU A 259 -27.20 6.70 13.41
N GLU A 260 -27.54 5.55 12.83
CA GLU A 260 -28.76 5.36 12.03
C GLU A 260 -30.06 5.59 12.84
N LYS A 261 -30.00 5.40 14.16
CA LYS A 261 -31.13 5.63 15.08
C LYS A 261 -31.21 7.07 15.59
N ALA A 262 -30.29 7.94 15.20
CA ALA A 262 -30.27 9.31 15.70
C ALA A 262 -31.54 10.08 15.25
N PRO A 263 -32.06 11.01 16.09
CA PRO A 263 -33.25 11.80 15.76
C PRO A 263 -33.08 12.58 14.45
N PRO A 264 -34.12 12.92 13.68
CA PRO A 264 -33.98 13.77 12.48
C PRO A 264 -33.53 15.20 12.83
N ALA A 265 -33.07 15.97 11.83
CA ALA A 265 -32.48 17.29 12.02
C ALA A 265 -33.40 18.31 12.73
N ASP A 266 -34.71 18.24 12.51
CA ASP A 266 -35.72 19.11 13.12
C ASP A 266 -35.94 18.85 14.62
N ALA A 267 -35.50 17.69 15.12
CA ALA A 267 -35.59 17.30 16.54
C ALA A 267 -34.30 17.53 17.33
N ARG A 268 -33.30 18.22 16.75
CA ARG A 268 -31.94 18.36 17.31
C ARG A 268 -31.64 19.74 17.91
N ASP A 269 -32.63 20.52 18.33
CA ASP A 269 -32.37 21.81 19.00
C ASP A 269 -31.55 21.63 20.29
N ALA A 270 -30.34 22.21 20.34
CA ALA A 270 -29.45 22.07 21.48
C ALA A 270 -30.06 22.69 22.75
N GLY A 271 -30.87 23.74 22.59
CA GLY A 271 -31.60 24.37 23.69
C GLY A 271 -32.64 23.45 24.32
N ALA A 272 -33.44 22.76 23.51
CA ALA A 272 -34.46 21.81 23.94
C ALA A 272 -33.85 20.59 24.62
N ILE A 273 -32.76 20.07 24.07
CA ILE A 273 -32.01 18.95 24.63
C ILE A 273 -31.45 19.31 26.01
N GLY A 274 -30.83 20.47 26.15
CA GLY A 274 -30.33 20.91 27.45
C GLY A 274 -31.42 21.10 28.49
N ARG A 275 -32.58 21.66 28.10
CA ARG A 275 -33.75 21.79 29.00
C ARG A 275 -34.31 20.44 29.45
N TYR A 276 -34.28 19.42 28.57
CA TYR A 276 -34.67 18.06 28.94
C TYR A 276 -33.78 17.51 30.05
N PHE A 277 -32.45 17.61 29.90
CA PHE A 277 -31.51 17.17 30.94
C PHE A 277 -31.61 17.99 32.23
N GLU A 278 -31.82 19.31 32.15
CA GLU A 278 -32.09 20.16 33.33
C GLU A 278 -33.38 19.70 34.07
N GLY A 279 -34.40 19.27 33.32
CA GLY A 279 -35.64 18.72 33.87
C GLY A 279 -35.45 17.38 34.60
N LEU A 280 -34.57 16.50 34.08
CA LEU A 280 -34.26 15.20 34.71
C LEU A 280 -33.71 15.36 36.14
N PHE A 281 -32.84 16.35 36.39
CA PHE A 281 -32.35 16.63 37.75
C PHE A 281 -33.38 17.27 38.66
N THR A 282 -34.28 18.08 38.09
CA THR A 282 -35.35 18.75 38.86
C THR A 282 -36.43 17.76 39.30
N ASN A 283 -36.76 16.80 38.44
CA ASN A 283 -37.82 15.82 38.66
C ASN A 283 -37.33 14.50 39.29
N GLY A 284 -36.02 14.30 39.37
CA GLY A 284 -35.36 13.08 39.87
C GLY A 284 -35.04 12.11 38.73
N ILE A 285 -33.79 11.61 38.71
CA ILE A 285 -33.31 10.61 37.73
C ILE A 285 -33.45 9.21 38.34
N GLY A 286 -34.06 8.28 37.60
CA GLY A 286 -34.18 6.90 38.05
C GLY A 286 -32.82 6.20 38.15
N MET A 287 -32.68 5.24 39.07
CA MET A 287 -31.42 4.48 39.25
C MET A 287 -30.99 3.69 38.01
N ASP A 288 -31.94 3.27 37.16
CA ASP A 288 -31.65 2.57 35.91
C ASP A 288 -31.22 3.54 34.80
N GLU A 289 -31.82 4.74 34.73
CA GLU A 289 -31.41 5.83 33.83
C GLU A 289 -30.02 6.36 34.17
N LEU A 290 -29.68 6.35 35.46
CA LEU A 290 -28.34 6.63 35.97
C LEU A 290 -27.28 5.67 35.40
N LYS A 291 -27.60 4.37 35.35
CA LYS A 291 -26.66 3.29 35.00
C LYS A 291 -26.57 3.06 33.51
N GLU A 292 -27.70 3.09 32.82
CA GLU A 292 -27.80 2.76 31.40
C GLU A 292 -27.82 4.01 30.50
N GLY A 293 -27.97 5.19 31.10
CA GLY A 293 -28.17 6.46 30.42
C GLY A 293 -29.66 6.80 30.24
N PRO A 294 -30.03 8.08 30.34
CA PRO A 294 -31.40 8.53 30.09
C PRO A 294 -31.76 8.25 28.63
N ASP A 295 -33.01 7.85 28.41
CA ASP A 295 -33.57 7.69 27.07
C ASP A 295 -33.86 9.08 26.51
N PHE A 296 -33.26 9.41 25.38
CA PHE A 296 -33.57 10.60 24.61
C PHE A 296 -34.03 10.17 23.21
N LEU A 297 -35.33 10.35 22.93
CA LEU A 297 -35.95 10.04 21.64
C LEU A 297 -35.72 8.60 21.14
N GLY A 298 -35.67 7.63 22.05
CA GLY A 298 -35.54 6.20 21.74
C GLY A 298 -34.09 5.68 21.75
N VAL A 299 -33.13 6.50 22.16
CA VAL A 299 -31.73 6.12 22.31
C VAL A 299 -31.25 6.40 23.73
N LYS A 300 -30.72 5.36 24.39
CA LYS A 300 -30.07 5.48 25.70
C LYS A 300 -28.70 6.11 25.55
N LEU A 301 -28.51 7.30 26.12
CA LEU A 301 -27.27 8.05 26.01
C LEU A 301 -26.30 7.63 27.12
N LYS A 302 -25.38 6.71 26.80
CA LYS A 302 -24.34 6.24 27.72
C LYS A 302 -23.48 7.40 28.26
N TYR A 303 -23.20 8.42 27.45
CA TYR A 303 -22.31 9.54 27.76
C TYR A 303 -23.08 10.85 28.05
N TRP A 304 -24.21 10.76 28.74
CA TRP A 304 -25.11 11.89 29.00
C TRP A 304 -24.55 12.94 29.99
N ALA A 305 -23.73 12.53 30.96
CA ALA A 305 -23.18 13.42 31.98
C ALA A 305 -22.25 14.51 31.42
N PRO A 306 -21.24 14.21 30.58
CA PRO A 306 -20.37 15.23 30.00
C PRO A 306 -21.11 16.13 29.00
N LEU A 307 -22.06 15.57 28.24
CA LEU A 307 -22.95 16.33 27.37
C LEU A 307 -23.68 17.44 28.13
N MET A 308 -24.21 17.13 29.33
CA MET A 308 -24.92 18.10 30.16
C MET A 308 -24.00 19.22 30.67
N THR A 309 -22.82 18.88 31.18
CA THR A 309 -21.89 19.91 31.66
C THR A 309 -21.37 20.78 30.51
N GLN A 310 -21.06 20.19 29.35
CA GLN A 310 -20.68 20.94 28.15
C GLN A 310 -21.79 21.90 27.73
N TYR A 311 -23.06 21.46 27.78
CA TYR A 311 -24.21 22.33 27.54
C TYR A 311 -24.26 23.51 28.53
N GLN A 312 -24.14 23.24 29.84
CA GLN A 312 -24.16 24.29 30.86
C GLN A 312 -23.02 25.29 30.71
N GLN A 313 -21.81 24.80 30.41
CA GLN A 313 -20.63 25.64 30.21
C GLN A 313 -20.76 26.46 28.92
N ALA A 314 -21.17 25.84 27.81
CA ALA A 314 -21.37 26.54 26.53
C ALA A 314 -22.50 27.59 26.62
N LYS A 315 -23.53 27.34 27.43
CA LYS A 315 -24.58 28.31 27.77
C LYS A 315 -24.01 29.47 28.60
N ARG A 316 -23.15 29.20 29.59
CA ARG A 316 -22.52 30.21 30.45
C ARG A 316 -21.53 31.10 29.69
N THR A 317 -20.79 30.53 28.75
CA THR A 317 -19.80 31.25 27.91
C THR A 317 -20.43 31.93 26.70
N GLY A 318 -21.71 31.71 26.43
CA GLY A 318 -22.42 32.27 25.28
C GLY A 318 -22.06 31.64 23.94
N GLN A 319 -21.46 30.44 23.95
CA GLN A 319 -21.12 29.69 22.74
C GLN A 319 -22.37 29.10 22.07
N LEU A 320 -23.39 28.70 22.83
CA LEU A 320 -24.66 28.23 22.27
C LEU A 320 -25.57 29.40 21.92
N THR A 321 -26.12 29.36 20.71
CA THR A 321 -27.15 30.30 20.25
C THR A 321 -28.51 29.61 20.15
N ALA A 322 -29.58 30.38 19.89
CA ALA A 322 -30.91 29.80 19.66
C ALA A 322 -31.00 28.92 18.40
N ASP A 323 -30.03 29.03 17.48
CA ASP A 323 -29.96 28.22 16.25
C ASP A 323 -29.04 26.99 16.41
N SER A 324 -28.37 26.83 17.57
CA SER A 324 -27.41 25.75 17.79
C SER A 324 -28.10 24.38 17.78
N GLN A 325 -27.60 23.48 16.94
CA GLN A 325 -28.08 22.10 16.83
C GLN A 325 -27.17 21.16 17.62
N ALA A 326 -27.74 20.08 18.15
CA ALA A 326 -26.99 18.97 18.70
C ALA A 326 -26.68 17.94 17.61
N ILE A 327 -25.44 17.46 17.56
CA ILE A 327 -24.96 16.59 16.48
C ILE A 327 -24.62 15.21 17.07
N PRO A 328 -25.20 14.12 16.53
CA PRO A 328 -24.87 12.77 16.95
C PRO A 328 -23.50 12.35 16.42
N LEU A 329 -22.66 11.81 17.30
CA LEU A 329 -21.29 11.41 17.01
C LEU A 329 -21.04 9.95 17.42
N ILE A 330 -20.30 9.24 16.58
CA ILE A 330 -19.57 8.02 16.97
C ILE A 330 -18.10 8.41 17.09
N VAL A 331 -17.52 8.28 18.29
CA VAL A 331 -16.16 8.77 18.55
C VAL A 331 -15.12 7.65 18.44
N ARG A 332 -13.90 8.00 18.07
CA ARG A 332 -12.80 7.05 17.97
C ARG A 332 -12.43 6.50 19.35
N SER A 333 -12.16 5.20 19.44
CA SER A 333 -11.47 4.62 20.60
C SER A 333 -9.97 4.80 20.49
N GLY A 334 -9.37 5.51 21.45
CA GLY A 334 -7.95 5.83 21.48
C GLY A 334 -7.57 7.00 20.58
N THR A 335 -6.26 7.16 20.41
CA THR A 335 -5.65 8.15 19.51
C THR A 335 -4.36 7.59 18.90
N SER A 336 -3.98 8.12 17.75
CA SER A 336 -2.65 7.94 17.16
C SER A 336 -1.69 9.07 17.56
N LEU A 337 -2.11 10.04 18.37
CA LEU A 337 -1.19 11.04 18.93
C LEU A 337 -0.31 10.39 20.00
N ASP A 338 0.99 10.30 19.76
CA ASP A 338 1.96 9.96 20.81
C ASP A 338 2.24 11.18 21.69
N LEU A 339 1.33 11.42 22.63
CA LEU A 339 1.42 12.51 23.61
C LEU A 339 1.58 11.94 25.02
N LYS A 340 2.68 12.29 25.68
CA LYS A 340 3.03 11.82 27.03
C LYS A 340 3.20 12.95 28.01
N TYR A 341 2.50 12.86 29.14
CA TYR A 341 2.64 13.77 30.28
C TYR A 341 3.48 13.11 31.37
N ASN A 342 4.45 13.85 31.92
CA ASN A 342 5.38 13.37 32.92
C ASN A 342 5.39 14.31 34.13
N VAL A 343 5.51 13.75 35.33
CA VAL A 343 5.78 14.50 36.55
C VAL A 343 6.94 13.84 37.29
N LYS A 344 8.06 14.56 37.38
CA LYS A 344 9.19 14.18 38.25
C LYS A 344 8.98 14.75 39.64
N ILE A 345 9.19 13.92 40.66
CA ILE A 345 8.92 14.23 42.05
C ILE A 345 10.22 14.10 42.85
N GLU A 346 10.66 15.19 43.46
CA GLU A 346 11.90 15.25 44.24
C GLU A 346 11.62 15.83 45.63
N GLU A 347 12.05 15.15 46.69
CA GLU A 347 12.13 15.72 48.04
C GLU A 347 13.38 16.61 48.09
N ILE A 348 13.23 17.85 48.53
CA ILE A 348 14.31 18.84 48.57
C ILE A 348 14.51 19.41 49.97
N ASP A 349 15.72 19.89 50.26
CA ASP A 349 16.00 20.66 51.47
C ASP A 349 15.69 22.16 51.29
N ASP A 350 15.88 22.94 52.35
CA ASP A 350 15.66 24.39 52.33
C ASP A 350 16.59 25.12 51.33
N ALA A 351 17.75 24.54 51.02
CA ALA A 351 18.68 25.05 50.01
C ALA A 351 18.31 24.63 48.58
N GLY A 352 17.23 23.86 48.40
CA GLY A 352 16.73 23.39 47.11
C GLY A 352 17.51 22.20 46.54
N LYS A 353 18.35 21.54 47.34
CA LYS A 353 19.09 20.34 46.95
C LYS A 353 18.21 19.11 47.10
N VAL A 354 18.26 18.20 46.13
CA VAL A 354 17.51 16.94 46.17
C VAL A 354 18.05 16.06 47.30
N VAL A 355 17.18 15.77 48.27
CA VAL A 355 17.43 14.88 49.42
C VAL A 355 17.02 13.45 49.08
N LYS A 356 15.93 13.29 48.32
CA LYS A 356 15.45 11.99 47.85
C LYS A 356 14.73 12.15 46.51
N ASP A 357 15.09 11.31 45.54
CA ASP A 357 14.31 11.15 44.30
C ASP A 357 13.14 10.21 44.59
N VAL A 358 11.91 10.74 44.55
CA VAL A 358 10.69 9.98 44.82
C VAL A 358 10.29 9.17 43.59
N GLY A 359 10.65 9.64 42.39
CA GLY A 359 10.41 8.99 41.12
C GLY A 359 9.78 9.91 40.06
N THR A 360 9.66 9.37 38.85
CA THR A 360 8.92 10.02 37.75
C THR A 360 7.70 9.19 37.41
N VAL A 361 6.55 9.83 37.34
CA VAL A 361 5.29 9.22 36.90
C VAL A 361 4.91 9.77 35.55
N SER A 362 4.37 8.90 34.70
CA SER A 362 4.02 9.27 33.32
C SER A 362 2.65 8.70 32.95
N ARG A 363 1.89 9.45 32.16
CA ARG A 363 0.65 9.00 31.53
C ARG A 363 0.67 9.42 30.07
N SER A 364 0.41 8.49 29.16
CA SER A 364 0.24 8.77 27.74
C SER A 364 -1.24 8.90 27.40
N LEU A 365 -1.53 9.66 26.35
CA LEU A 365 -2.84 9.65 25.71
C LEU A 365 -2.96 8.31 24.97
N ASP A 366 -3.64 7.35 25.59
CA ASP A 366 -3.64 5.96 25.17
C ASP A 366 -5.02 5.51 24.68
N LYS A 367 -5.21 4.19 24.51
CA LYS A 367 -6.44 3.57 24.02
C LYS A 367 -7.70 3.90 24.84
N ASP A 368 -7.56 4.37 26.08
CA ASP A 368 -8.68 4.73 26.93
C ASP A 368 -9.20 6.15 26.64
N TYR A 369 -8.50 6.91 25.78
CA TYR A 369 -8.94 8.21 25.31
C TYR A 369 -10.13 8.09 24.34
N LEU A 370 -11.13 8.93 24.53
CA LEU A 370 -12.34 9.07 23.74
C LEU A 370 -12.52 10.57 23.47
N PRO A 371 -12.37 11.03 22.22
CA PRO A 371 -12.65 12.41 21.83
C PRO A 371 -14.03 12.85 22.32
N PHE A 372 -14.20 14.11 22.72
CA PHE A 372 -15.46 14.69 23.24
C PHE A 372 -15.98 14.13 24.57
N VAL A 373 -15.43 13.01 25.07
CA VAL A 373 -15.99 12.28 26.22
C VAL A 373 -14.97 12.00 27.31
N SER A 374 -13.68 11.85 27.05
CA SER A 374 -12.72 11.46 28.09
C SER A 374 -12.63 12.45 29.24
N LYS A 375 -12.72 11.94 30.47
CA LYS A 375 -12.44 12.72 31.69
C LYS A 375 -10.97 12.63 32.04
N ASP A 376 -10.35 13.77 32.35
CA ASP A 376 -9.01 13.87 32.94
C ASP A 376 -8.01 12.83 32.38
N PRO A 377 -7.69 12.82 31.07
CA PRO A 377 -6.85 11.78 30.47
C PRO A 377 -5.44 11.69 31.08
N PHE A 378 -5.05 12.69 31.88
CA PHE A 378 -3.79 12.78 32.60
C PHE A 378 -3.98 12.90 34.11
N VAL A 379 -4.74 11.99 34.73
CA VAL A 379 -4.62 11.72 36.17
C VAL A 379 -3.40 10.81 36.38
N LEU A 380 -2.41 11.33 37.11
CA LEU A 380 -1.22 10.58 37.50
C LEU A 380 -1.34 10.19 38.97
N SER A 381 -0.87 8.99 39.32
CA SER A 381 -0.79 8.55 40.71
C SER A 381 0.63 8.72 41.23
N TRP A 382 0.79 9.35 42.39
CA TRP A 382 2.08 9.47 43.06
C TRP A 382 2.69 8.09 43.34
N PRO A 383 4.02 7.90 43.23
CA PRO A 383 4.66 6.60 43.42
C PRO A 383 4.27 5.92 44.74
N GLY A 384 3.72 4.71 44.64
CA GLY A 384 3.25 3.93 45.79
C GLY A 384 1.81 4.23 46.24
N SER A 385 1.07 5.08 45.54
CA SER A 385 -0.34 5.36 45.84
C SER A 385 -1.27 4.24 45.37
N THR A 386 -2.34 4.02 46.13
CA THR A 386 -3.45 3.12 45.79
C THR A 386 -4.74 3.93 45.64
N ASP A 387 -5.51 3.70 44.56
CA ASP A 387 -6.78 4.40 44.35
C ASP A 387 -7.91 3.74 45.16
N HIS A 388 -8.39 4.46 46.19
CA HIS A 388 -9.49 4.05 47.05
C HIS A 388 -10.83 4.70 46.70
N SER A 389 -10.92 5.47 45.61
CA SER A 389 -12.16 6.16 45.20
C SER A 389 -13.34 5.21 44.94
N SER A 390 -13.04 3.96 44.52
CA SER A 390 -14.04 2.91 44.30
C SER A 390 -14.85 2.52 45.54
N LEU A 391 -14.38 2.85 46.75
CA LEU A 391 -15.09 2.57 48.00
C LEU A 391 -16.45 3.28 48.11
N LEU A 392 -16.65 4.39 47.37
CA LEU A 392 -17.91 5.11 47.29
C LEU A 392 -18.92 4.50 46.31
N GLY A 393 -18.57 3.41 45.63
CA GLY A 393 -19.43 2.74 44.65
C GLY A 393 -19.58 3.49 43.33
N ALA A 394 -20.38 2.93 42.42
CA ALA A 394 -20.53 3.44 41.05
C ALA A 394 -21.10 4.88 40.98
N THR A 395 -21.83 5.31 42.01
CA THR A 395 -22.41 6.65 42.13
C THR A 395 -21.40 7.72 42.56
N GLY A 396 -20.24 7.36 43.10
CA GLY A 396 -19.16 8.33 43.39
C GLY A 396 -18.47 8.87 42.12
N ASN A 397 -18.64 8.17 41.00
CA ASN A 397 -17.97 8.43 39.72
C ASN A 397 -18.88 9.05 38.64
N PHE A 398 -20.02 9.64 39.03
CA PHE A 398 -20.99 10.29 38.13
C PHE A 398 -20.42 11.36 37.20
N ASN A 399 -19.23 11.83 37.54
CA ASN A 399 -18.46 12.75 36.77
C ASN A 399 -17.60 11.93 35.80
N GLN A 400 -18.11 11.51 34.63
CA GLN A 400 -17.27 10.99 33.55
C GLN A 400 -17.46 11.83 32.29
N GLY A 401 -16.69 12.89 32.13
CA GLY A 401 -16.15 13.20 30.81
C GLY A 401 -15.52 14.58 30.71
N LEU A 402 -15.13 14.97 29.49
CA LEU A 402 -14.60 16.31 29.25
C LEU A 402 -15.73 17.32 29.39
N TYR A 403 -15.58 18.30 30.27
CA TYR A 403 -16.60 19.29 30.59
C TYR A 403 -16.46 20.57 29.78
N THR A 404 -15.26 20.81 29.24
CA THR A 404 -14.99 21.90 28.30
C THR A 404 -15.67 21.65 26.94
N PRO A 405 -16.54 22.57 26.50
CA PRO A 405 -17.16 22.47 25.18
C PRO A 405 -16.10 22.58 24.09
N ALA A 406 -16.24 21.77 23.06
CA ALA A 406 -15.31 21.72 21.95
C ALA A 406 -15.43 22.98 21.07
N THR A 407 -14.30 23.46 20.54
CA THR A 407 -14.29 24.61 19.62
C THR A 407 -14.28 24.10 18.19
N TRP A 408 -15.35 24.39 17.46
CA TRP A 408 -15.54 23.94 16.09
C TRP A 408 -14.98 24.99 15.12
N SER A 409 -14.16 24.55 14.17
CA SER A 409 -13.65 25.39 13.08
C SER A 409 -13.97 24.79 11.71
N THR A 410 -14.23 25.66 10.74
CA THR A 410 -14.34 25.33 9.31
C THR A 410 -13.04 25.59 8.55
N ASP A 411 -11.94 25.90 9.24
CA ASP A 411 -10.61 26.04 8.66
C ASP A 411 -10.06 24.67 8.25
N PHE A 412 -10.52 24.18 7.11
CA PHE A 412 -10.14 22.87 6.58
C PHE A 412 -8.71 22.87 6.05
N ALA A 413 -8.04 21.74 6.21
CA ALA A 413 -6.73 21.50 5.62
C ALA A 413 -6.90 20.64 4.37
N ALA A 414 -6.49 21.16 3.21
CA ALA A 414 -6.51 20.43 1.96
C ALA A 414 -5.63 19.16 2.00
N ALA A 415 -5.70 18.34 0.94
CA ALA A 415 -4.72 17.28 0.74
C ALA A 415 -3.31 17.88 0.53
N PRO A 416 -2.24 17.17 0.93
CA PRO A 416 -0.88 17.64 0.68
C PRO A 416 -0.59 17.80 -0.81
N LYS A 417 0.21 18.81 -1.15
CA LYS A 417 0.64 19.03 -2.55
C LYS A 417 1.98 18.34 -2.81
N TYR A 418 2.10 17.76 -4.00
CA TYR A 418 3.32 17.08 -4.44
C TYR A 418 3.73 17.54 -5.83
N THR A 419 5.03 17.53 -6.10
CA THR A 419 5.60 17.69 -7.44
C THR A 419 6.26 16.39 -7.89
N ASP A 420 6.16 16.09 -9.19
CA ASP A 420 6.74 14.89 -9.77
C ASP A 420 8.27 15.00 -9.84
N GLY A 421 8.95 13.93 -9.46
CA GLY A 421 10.40 13.75 -9.53
C GLY A 421 10.81 12.77 -10.64
N GLU A 422 11.82 11.94 -10.36
CA GLU A 422 12.30 10.95 -11.32
C GLU A 422 11.30 9.81 -11.51
N THR A 423 11.23 9.28 -12.74
CA THR A 423 10.44 8.09 -13.04
C THR A 423 11.34 6.86 -12.95
N ALA A 424 11.02 5.98 -12.03
CA ALA A 424 11.69 4.70 -11.86
C ALA A 424 11.47 3.80 -13.09
N ALA A 425 12.34 2.80 -13.18
CA ALA A 425 12.35 1.81 -14.26
C ALA A 425 11.00 1.10 -14.48
N ASN A 426 10.26 0.83 -13.40
CA ASN A 426 8.95 0.17 -13.37
C ASN A 426 7.77 1.15 -13.61
N GLY A 427 8.05 2.41 -13.95
CA GLY A 427 7.04 3.43 -14.19
C GLY A 427 6.51 4.15 -12.94
N ALA A 428 6.99 3.79 -11.74
CA ALA A 428 6.71 4.57 -10.53
C ALA A 428 7.31 5.97 -10.67
N VAL A 429 6.62 6.99 -10.17
CA VAL A 429 7.10 8.38 -10.21
C VAL A 429 7.34 8.83 -8.79
N ASP A 430 8.60 9.13 -8.47
CA ASP A 430 8.96 9.72 -7.19
C ASP A 430 8.27 11.07 -7.04
N LYS A 431 7.95 11.45 -5.80
CA LYS A 431 7.25 12.69 -5.47
C LYS A 431 8.10 13.53 -4.54
N ASN A 432 7.92 14.85 -4.59
CA ASN A 432 8.45 15.77 -3.59
C ASN A 432 7.27 16.48 -2.91
N ALA A 433 7.18 16.39 -1.59
CA ALA A 433 6.17 17.12 -0.83
C ALA A 433 6.45 18.62 -0.88
N VAL A 434 5.40 19.41 -1.05
CA VAL A 434 5.50 20.88 -1.04
C VAL A 434 5.29 21.37 0.39
N PRO A 435 6.30 22.00 1.02
CA PRO A 435 6.15 22.51 2.38
C PRO A 435 5.22 23.73 2.38
N GLY A 436 4.30 23.76 3.34
CA GLY A 436 3.42 24.89 3.60
C GLY A 436 3.97 25.83 4.68
N GLU A 437 3.07 26.60 5.29
CA GLU A 437 3.42 27.53 6.36
C GLU A 437 3.72 26.82 7.68
N TRP A 438 4.45 27.52 8.55
CA TRP A 438 4.66 27.10 9.93
C TRP A 438 3.41 27.44 10.76
N VAL A 439 2.83 26.42 11.40
CA VAL A 439 1.63 26.56 12.24
C VAL A 439 2.07 26.47 13.69
N THR A 440 1.81 27.54 14.45
CA THR A 440 2.04 27.55 15.88
C THR A 440 0.93 26.78 16.60
N VAL A 441 1.30 25.62 17.14
CA VAL A 441 0.46 24.78 17.99
C VAL A 441 0.74 25.06 19.46
N ASN A 442 0.05 24.34 20.32
CA ASN A 442 0.42 24.28 21.73
C ASN A 442 0.30 25.68 22.36
N ARG A 443 -0.77 26.42 22.05
CA ARG A 443 -1.12 27.70 22.70
C ARG A 443 -1.87 27.47 24.01
N LEU A 444 -1.82 28.43 24.92
CA LEU A 444 -2.66 28.45 26.11
C LEU A 444 -3.89 29.33 25.83
N PRO A 445 -5.09 28.99 26.35
CA PRO A 445 -6.25 29.86 26.23
C PRO A 445 -6.01 31.17 26.98
N GLU A 446 -6.64 32.27 26.57
CA GLU A 446 -6.50 33.56 27.28
C GLU A 446 -7.11 33.51 28.69
N LYS A 447 -8.20 32.74 28.84
CA LYS A 447 -8.94 32.57 30.08
C LYS A 447 -9.20 31.10 30.35
N SER A 448 -9.20 30.73 31.62
CA SER A 448 -9.55 29.37 32.08
C SER A 448 -11.06 29.13 32.02
N SER A 449 -11.49 27.89 32.33
CA SER A 449 -12.92 27.50 32.35
C SER A 449 -13.78 28.31 33.33
N ASN A 450 -13.17 28.90 34.36
CA ASN A 450 -13.86 29.75 35.34
C ASN A 450 -13.77 31.26 35.00
N GLY A 451 -13.12 31.62 33.88
CA GLY A 451 -12.99 32.99 33.39
C GLY A 451 -11.77 33.75 33.91
N THR A 452 -10.88 33.13 34.69
CA THR A 452 -9.63 33.77 35.16
C THR A 452 -8.57 33.85 34.04
N PRO A 453 -7.72 34.89 34.01
CA PRO A 453 -6.59 34.95 33.08
C PRO A 453 -5.62 33.78 33.29
N VAL A 454 -5.15 33.21 32.18
CA VAL A 454 -4.11 32.18 32.15
C VAL A 454 -2.74 32.83 32.02
N ASP A 455 -1.82 32.43 32.88
CA ASP A 455 -0.41 32.80 32.81
C ASP A 455 0.24 32.14 31.59
N GLN A 456 0.51 32.95 30.58
CA GLN A 456 1.09 32.52 29.30
C GLN A 456 2.56 32.08 29.44
N THR A 457 3.23 32.39 30.56
CA THR A 457 4.64 31.99 30.79
C THR A 457 4.81 30.51 31.13
N GLN A 458 3.72 29.78 31.37
CA GLN A 458 3.77 28.34 31.66
C GLN A 458 4.32 27.50 30.50
N ARG A 459 4.16 27.98 29.28
CA ARG A 459 4.52 27.24 28.07
C ARG A 459 4.76 28.17 26.90
N GLU A 460 5.86 27.96 26.21
CA GLU A 460 6.10 28.57 24.91
C GLU A 460 5.32 27.79 23.82
N PRO A 461 4.58 28.48 22.94
CA PRO A 461 3.99 27.86 21.78
C PRO A 461 5.05 27.24 20.88
N VAL A 462 4.64 26.23 20.12
CA VAL A 462 5.55 25.39 19.37
C VAL A 462 5.16 25.43 17.90
N ASP A 463 6.11 25.64 17.00
CA ASP A 463 5.83 25.67 15.56
C ASP A 463 5.98 24.27 14.93
N GLU A 464 5.01 23.88 14.11
CA GLU A 464 5.02 22.67 13.28
C GLU A 464 4.88 23.04 11.80
N ARG A 465 5.56 22.32 10.91
CA ARG A 465 5.41 22.53 9.47
C ARG A 465 4.07 21.97 9.00
N SER A 466 3.25 22.81 8.36
CA SER A 466 2.11 22.33 7.59
C SER A 466 2.58 21.78 6.23
N TYR A 467 1.95 20.71 5.76
CA TYR A 467 2.04 20.25 4.37
C TYR A 467 0.73 20.44 3.62
N ARG A 468 -0.22 21.14 4.24
CA ARG A 468 -1.59 21.33 3.78
C ARG A 468 -1.89 22.82 3.72
N GLU A 469 -2.67 23.21 2.73
CA GLU A 469 -3.17 24.59 2.62
C GLU A 469 -4.50 24.70 3.35
N ASN A 470 -4.70 25.84 4.02
CA ASN A 470 -6.01 26.18 4.56
C ASN A 470 -6.95 26.50 3.41
N LEU A 471 -8.14 25.91 3.43
CA LEU A 471 -9.19 26.21 2.47
C LEU A 471 -9.98 27.43 2.98
N GLU A 472 -10.08 28.48 2.15
CA GLU A 472 -10.96 29.61 2.44
C GLU A 472 -12.42 29.13 2.43
N THR A 473 -12.99 28.93 3.60
CA THR A 473 -14.44 28.91 3.76
C THR A 473 -14.89 30.36 3.90
N GLY A 474 -15.82 30.83 3.06
CA GLY A 474 -16.29 32.22 3.06
C GLY A 474 -16.85 32.69 4.41
N GLU A 475 -17.37 33.93 4.49
CA GLU A 475 -18.01 34.48 5.69
C GLU A 475 -19.22 33.64 6.13
N GLN A 476 -18.97 32.56 6.84
CA GLN A 476 -19.95 31.60 7.29
C GLN A 476 -20.00 31.66 8.80
N LYS A 477 -21.22 31.84 9.32
CA LYS A 477 -21.48 31.82 10.76
C LYS A 477 -21.18 30.40 11.22
N ALA A 478 -19.99 30.16 11.77
CA ALA A 478 -19.64 28.88 12.36
C ALA A 478 -20.76 28.49 13.34
N ALA A 479 -21.48 27.43 13.02
CA ALA A 479 -22.41 26.89 13.98
C ALA A 479 -21.58 26.34 15.14
N ALA A 480 -22.02 26.60 16.37
CA ALA A 480 -21.46 25.98 17.56
C ALA A 480 -22.40 24.84 17.97
N PRO A 481 -22.26 23.66 17.36
CA PRO A 481 -23.12 22.53 17.69
C PRO A 481 -22.75 21.91 19.03
N LEU A 482 -23.73 21.25 19.63
CA LEU A 482 -23.53 20.46 20.85
C LEU A 482 -23.21 19.01 20.46
N ALA A 483 -22.02 18.53 20.82
CA ALA A 483 -21.58 17.16 20.53
C ALA A 483 -22.34 16.13 21.39
N MET A 484 -23.08 15.21 20.76
CA MET A 484 -23.77 14.12 21.46
C MET A 484 -23.16 12.78 21.05
N VAL A 485 -22.57 12.04 21.98
CA VAL A 485 -21.89 10.78 21.65
C VAL A 485 -22.82 9.57 21.81
N TYR A 486 -23.02 8.84 20.71
CA TYR A 486 -23.92 7.69 20.57
C TYR A 486 -23.19 6.34 20.63
N GLY A 487 -21.87 6.34 20.45
CA GLY A 487 -21.08 5.13 20.42
C GLY A 487 -19.61 5.40 20.15
N THR A 488 -18.85 4.33 20.00
CA THR A 488 -17.42 4.37 19.69
C THR A 488 -17.08 3.48 18.51
N PHE A 489 -16.00 3.77 17.79
CA PHE A 489 -15.46 2.92 16.74
C PHE A 489 -13.95 2.73 16.88
N ASP A 490 -13.47 1.55 16.45
CA ASP A 490 -12.04 1.23 16.40
C ASP A 490 -11.53 1.38 14.95
N PRO A 491 -10.60 2.32 14.68
CA PRO A 491 -10.02 2.49 13.35
C PRO A 491 -9.36 1.23 12.80
N ALA A 492 -8.74 0.40 13.65
CA ALA A 492 -8.01 -0.78 13.20
C ALA A 492 -8.95 -1.82 12.57
N ALA A 493 -10.15 -1.97 13.13
CA ALA A 493 -11.18 -2.87 12.59
C ALA A 493 -11.74 -2.42 11.24
N VAL A 494 -11.70 -1.11 10.94
CA VAL A 494 -12.15 -0.55 9.66
C VAL A 494 -11.08 -0.71 8.57
N ALA A 495 -9.79 -0.56 8.94
CA ALA A 495 -8.67 -0.70 8.02
C ALA A 495 -8.58 -2.11 7.39
N GLU A 496 -8.90 -3.16 8.16
CA GLU A 496 -8.94 -4.55 7.64
C GLU A 496 -9.97 -4.72 6.52
N ALA A 497 -11.07 -3.96 6.54
CA ALA A 497 -12.12 -4.04 5.53
C ALA A 497 -11.73 -3.42 4.18
N ALA A 498 -10.76 -2.51 4.15
CA ALA A 498 -10.32 -1.81 2.93
C ALA A 498 -9.53 -2.71 1.96
N GLY A 499 -9.04 -3.86 2.42
CA GLY A 499 -8.20 -4.79 1.65
C GLY A 499 -6.74 -4.32 1.48
N ASP A 500 -5.91 -5.14 0.83
CA ASP A 500 -4.45 -4.89 0.68
C ASP A 500 -4.05 -4.54 -0.77
N VAL A 501 -4.47 -5.37 -1.73
CA VAL A 501 -4.07 -5.24 -3.14
C VAL A 501 -4.82 -4.13 -3.86
N ASN A 502 -6.16 -4.11 -3.74
CA ASN A 502 -7.02 -3.03 -4.21
C ASN A 502 -7.47 -2.19 -3.01
N LYS A 503 -6.48 -1.64 -2.30
CA LYS A 503 -6.74 -0.74 -1.18
C LYS A 503 -7.28 0.58 -1.73
N LEU A 504 -8.57 0.80 -1.55
CA LEU A 504 -9.25 2.04 -1.91
C LEU A 504 -9.40 2.93 -0.67
N PRO A 505 -9.25 4.25 -0.79
CA PRO A 505 -9.36 5.15 0.35
C PRO A 505 -10.78 5.14 0.92
N LEU A 506 -10.90 4.89 2.22
CA LEU A 506 -12.17 5.07 2.94
C LEU A 506 -12.36 6.51 3.46
N GLY A 507 -11.39 7.39 3.19
CA GLY A 507 -11.44 8.80 3.60
C GLY A 507 -10.99 9.02 5.04
N GLY A 508 -11.57 10.01 5.72
CA GLY A 508 -10.95 10.60 6.90
C GLY A 508 -10.84 9.71 8.16
N TYR A 509 -11.51 8.56 8.24
CA TYR A 509 -11.37 7.61 9.37
C TYR A 509 -10.39 6.45 9.10
N ASP A 510 -9.89 6.30 7.87
CA ASP A 510 -8.81 5.35 7.51
C ASP A 510 -7.72 6.08 6.70
N PRO A 511 -6.96 6.97 7.35
CA PRO A 511 -5.87 7.67 6.67
C PRO A 511 -4.77 6.69 6.27
N ALA A 512 -4.19 6.87 5.07
CA ALA A 512 -3.05 6.06 4.65
C ALA A 512 -1.78 6.50 5.41
N PRO A 513 -1.08 5.58 6.09
CA PRO A 513 0.09 5.91 6.89
C PRO A 513 1.27 6.33 6.01
N PHE A 514 2.18 7.10 6.60
CA PHE A 514 3.47 7.44 6.00
C PHE A 514 4.58 6.67 6.70
N THR A 515 5.44 6.01 5.95
CA THR A 515 6.57 5.25 6.51
C THR A 515 7.89 5.83 6.04
N LEU A 516 8.75 6.27 6.95
CA LEU A 516 10.10 6.71 6.62
C LEU A 516 10.96 5.52 6.18
N ILE A 517 11.54 5.60 4.98
CA ILE A 517 12.41 4.55 4.42
C ILE A 517 13.85 5.00 4.19
N LYS A 518 14.07 6.31 4.00
CA LYS A 518 15.40 6.89 3.85
C LYS A 518 15.52 8.16 4.67
N ASP A 519 16.68 8.36 5.28
CA ASP A 519 16.99 9.60 6.00
C ASP A 519 17.17 10.81 5.06
N ALA A 520 17.39 11.99 5.64
CA ALA A 520 17.65 13.23 4.91
C ALA A 520 18.92 13.19 4.03
N ALA A 521 19.86 12.27 4.30
CA ALA A 521 21.08 12.08 3.51
C ALA A 521 20.89 11.06 2.37
N GLY A 522 19.74 10.39 2.31
CA GLY A 522 19.39 9.37 1.31
C GLY A 522 19.83 7.95 1.68
N ASN A 523 20.26 7.70 2.93
CA ASN A 523 20.59 6.36 3.40
C ASN A 523 19.33 5.60 3.80
N ASP A 524 19.28 4.30 3.52
CA ASP A 524 18.19 3.44 3.96
C ASP A 524 18.14 3.37 5.50
N VAL A 525 16.94 3.52 6.07
CA VAL A 525 16.69 3.40 7.51
C VAL A 525 15.71 2.28 7.80
N GLN A 526 15.60 1.89 9.07
CA GLN A 526 14.51 1.00 9.50
C GLN A 526 13.17 1.68 9.18
N ALA A 527 12.26 0.94 8.55
CA ALA A 527 10.93 1.43 8.22
C ALA A 527 10.20 1.85 9.50
N THR A 528 9.96 3.15 9.66
CA THR A 528 9.31 3.74 10.83
C THR A 528 8.07 4.50 10.37
N GLU A 529 6.91 4.12 10.91
CA GLU A 529 5.65 4.84 10.65
C GLU A 529 5.67 6.21 11.34
N LEU A 530 5.22 7.23 10.62
CA LEU A 530 5.12 8.59 11.14
C LEU A 530 3.80 8.76 11.89
N GLU A 531 3.92 9.15 13.14
CA GLU A 531 2.76 9.55 13.94
C GLU A 531 2.33 10.98 13.55
N PRO A 532 1.02 11.26 13.62
CA PRO A 532 0.48 12.56 13.26
C PRO A 532 0.89 13.67 14.24
N SER A 533 0.95 14.89 13.71
CA SER A 533 1.34 16.07 14.48
C SER A 533 0.16 16.68 15.25
N LEU A 534 0.46 17.54 16.25
CA LEU A 534 -0.56 18.22 17.07
C LEU A 534 -1.39 19.22 16.25
N SER A 535 -0.78 19.78 15.19
CA SER A 535 -1.43 20.76 14.34
C SER A 535 -2.55 20.17 13.50
N ALA A 536 -2.63 18.84 13.35
CA ALA A 536 -3.49 18.14 12.38
C ALA A 536 -3.38 18.67 10.92
N THR A 537 -2.35 19.47 10.61
CA THR A 537 -1.99 19.93 9.26
C THR A 537 -0.61 19.44 8.81
N GLY A 538 0.07 18.67 9.65
CA GLY A 538 1.29 17.97 9.30
C GLY A 538 1.12 16.97 8.15
N LEU A 539 2.21 16.27 7.84
CA LEU A 539 2.23 15.30 6.75
C LEU A 539 1.28 14.11 7.02
N ALA A 540 1.52 13.41 8.14
CA ALA A 540 0.68 12.32 8.62
C ALA A 540 -0.65 12.84 9.20
N SER A 541 -1.76 12.17 8.86
CA SER A 541 -3.10 12.48 9.34
C SER A 541 -3.57 11.51 10.40
N GLN A 542 -4.30 12.01 11.38
CA GLN A 542 -5.05 11.18 12.32
C GLN A 542 -6.31 10.62 11.66
N SER A 543 -6.70 9.42 12.09
CA SER A 543 -8.06 8.92 11.85
C SER A 543 -9.05 9.86 12.52
N ALA A 544 -10.20 10.11 11.89
CA ALA A 544 -11.24 10.99 12.41
C ALA A 544 -11.53 10.71 13.89
N GLY A 545 -11.45 11.74 14.73
CA GLY A 545 -11.79 11.64 16.15
C GLY A 545 -13.29 11.39 16.36
N ALA A 546 -14.13 11.80 15.41
CA ALA A 546 -15.54 11.45 15.40
C ALA A 546 -16.14 11.33 14.00
N ILE A 547 -17.20 10.54 13.90
CA ILE A 547 -18.04 10.38 12.72
C ILE A 547 -19.44 10.87 13.07
N THR A 548 -19.97 11.78 12.26
CA THR A 548 -21.35 12.27 12.34
C THR A 548 -22.15 11.81 11.13
N ASP A 549 -23.47 11.96 11.22
CA ASP A 549 -24.33 11.80 10.07
C ASP A 549 -24.31 13.03 9.15
N TYR A 550 -24.94 12.87 7.99
CA TYR A 550 -25.02 13.88 6.95
C TYR A 550 -25.76 15.15 7.37
N TYR A 551 -26.71 15.07 8.30
CA TYR A 551 -27.38 16.26 8.85
C TYR A 551 -26.47 17.04 9.80
N GLY A 552 -25.61 16.35 10.56
CA GLY A 552 -24.56 16.96 11.35
C GLY A 552 -23.57 17.78 10.52
N LEU A 553 -23.28 17.36 9.29
CA LEU A 553 -22.48 18.15 8.34
C LEU A 553 -23.09 19.53 8.08
N ALA A 554 -24.38 19.56 7.73
CA ALA A 554 -25.10 20.80 7.46
C ALA A 554 -25.19 21.68 8.71
N ALA A 555 -25.46 21.05 9.87
CA ALA A 555 -25.54 21.72 11.16
C ALA A 555 -24.22 22.38 11.56
N ALA A 556 -23.09 21.66 11.53
CA ALA A 556 -21.79 22.20 11.93
C ALA A 556 -21.25 23.25 10.95
N ARG A 557 -21.52 23.09 9.65
CA ARG A 557 -21.05 24.03 8.62
C ARG A 557 -22.02 25.20 8.37
N GLY A 558 -23.18 25.24 9.03
CA GLY A 558 -24.11 26.38 8.97
C GLY A 558 -24.83 26.55 7.62
N TYR A 559 -25.04 25.48 6.87
CA TYR A 559 -25.63 25.53 5.52
C TYR A 559 -27.13 25.25 5.49
N LYS A 560 -27.84 25.85 4.53
CA LYS A 560 -29.21 25.45 4.13
C LYS A 560 -29.17 24.15 3.32
N GLU A 561 -30.28 23.41 3.25
CA GLU A 561 -30.43 22.08 2.63
C GLU A 561 -29.83 21.91 1.20
N ASN A 562 -29.55 22.99 0.47
CA ASN A 562 -29.06 22.95 -0.92
C ASN A 562 -27.56 23.27 -1.08
N ALA A 563 -26.75 23.24 -0.01
CA ALA A 563 -25.33 23.57 -0.13
C ALA A 563 -24.48 22.43 -0.71
N SER A 564 -23.54 22.77 -1.57
CA SER A 564 -22.58 21.85 -2.18
C SER A 564 -21.41 21.53 -1.24
N VAL A 565 -21.67 20.71 -0.22
CA VAL A 565 -20.74 20.48 0.90
C VAL A 565 -20.10 19.11 0.91
N ILE A 566 -20.57 18.17 0.09
CA ILE A 566 -20.01 16.81 0.05
C ILE A 566 -18.69 16.85 -0.73
N ASP A 567 -17.64 16.23 -0.17
CA ASP A 567 -16.32 16.17 -0.80
C ASP A 567 -16.27 15.06 -1.87
N ALA A 568 -16.75 13.87 -1.51
CA ALA A 568 -16.75 12.72 -2.39
C ALA A 568 -17.97 11.80 -2.17
N VAL A 569 -18.36 11.08 -3.22
CA VAL A 569 -19.36 10.01 -3.14
C VAL A 569 -18.75 8.72 -3.69
N ARG A 570 -18.72 7.68 -2.85
CA ARG A 570 -18.26 6.34 -3.21
C ARG A 570 -19.44 5.54 -3.72
N VAL A 571 -19.37 5.10 -4.97
CA VAL A 571 -20.50 4.46 -5.64
C VAL A 571 -20.17 3.01 -6.02
N ARG A 572 -21.01 2.08 -5.57
CA ARG A 572 -21.00 0.68 -5.98
C ARG A 572 -22.00 0.48 -7.11
N ALA A 573 -21.55 -0.03 -8.25
CA ALA A 573 -22.42 -0.33 -9.38
C ALA A 573 -23.23 -1.61 -9.12
N LYS A 574 -24.45 -1.65 -9.66
CA LYS A 574 -25.34 -2.81 -9.68
C LYS A 574 -24.91 -3.80 -10.77
N ALA A 575 -23.67 -4.24 -10.68
CA ALA A 575 -23.07 -5.20 -11.60
C ALA A 575 -22.55 -6.41 -10.81
N PRO A 576 -23.04 -7.63 -11.07
CA PRO A 576 -22.54 -8.83 -10.41
C PRO A 576 -21.16 -9.22 -10.98
N GLY A 577 -20.43 -10.07 -10.26
CA GLY A 577 -19.25 -10.75 -10.80
C GLY A 577 -17.94 -9.96 -10.74
N SER A 578 -16.96 -10.43 -11.53
CA SER A 578 -15.60 -9.90 -11.55
C SER A 578 -15.51 -8.53 -12.21
N TRP A 579 -14.35 -7.88 -12.13
CA TRP A 579 -14.12 -6.59 -12.79
C TRP A 579 -14.43 -6.65 -14.30
N LYS A 580 -13.95 -7.66 -15.00
CA LYS A 580 -14.15 -7.82 -16.44
C LYS A 580 -15.62 -7.92 -16.86
N GLU A 581 -16.45 -8.53 -16.02
CA GLU A 581 -17.90 -8.64 -16.26
C GLU A 581 -18.61 -7.32 -15.94
N ALA A 582 -18.18 -6.63 -14.89
CA ALA A 582 -18.78 -5.38 -14.42
C ALA A 582 -18.32 -4.13 -15.21
N GLN A 583 -17.18 -4.19 -15.90
CA GLN A 583 -16.54 -3.04 -16.55
C GLN A 583 -17.49 -2.22 -17.45
N PRO A 584 -18.28 -2.82 -18.37
CA PRO A 584 -19.17 -2.05 -19.24
C PRO A 584 -20.26 -1.29 -18.47
N ASP A 585 -20.81 -1.91 -17.41
CA ASP A 585 -21.85 -1.30 -16.58
C ASP A 585 -21.29 -0.18 -15.71
N VAL A 586 -20.07 -0.36 -15.19
CA VAL A 586 -19.35 0.66 -14.41
C VAL A 586 -18.96 1.85 -15.29
N GLU A 587 -18.48 1.62 -16.51
CA GLU A 587 -18.18 2.69 -17.48
C GLU A 587 -19.43 3.48 -17.85
N LYS A 588 -20.56 2.79 -18.06
CA LYS A 588 -21.86 3.42 -18.32
C LYS A 588 -22.31 4.28 -17.14
N LEU A 589 -22.22 3.76 -15.91
CA LEU A 589 -22.55 4.49 -14.68
C LEU A 589 -21.67 5.75 -14.53
N ALA A 590 -20.36 5.62 -14.71
CA ALA A 590 -19.45 6.76 -14.65
C ALA A 590 -19.76 7.81 -15.73
N GLY A 591 -20.13 7.37 -16.94
CA GLY A 591 -20.62 8.26 -18.01
C GLY A 591 -21.85 9.07 -17.60
N ALA A 592 -22.87 8.41 -17.05
CA ALA A 592 -24.10 9.06 -16.58
C ALA A 592 -23.84 10.08 -15.46
N ILE A 593 -22.90 9.79 -14.55
CA ILE A 593 -22.52 10.73 -13.48
C ILE A 593 -21.77 11.94 -14.06
N ARG A 594 -20.90 11.74 -15.05
CA ARG A 594 -20.18 12.84 -15.72
C ARG A 594 -21.12 13.81 -16.44
N GLU A 595 -22.22 13.30 -17.01
CA GLU A 595 -23.26 14.14 -17.62
C GLU A 595 -23.93 15.11 -16.62
N MET A 596 -23.86 14.82 -15.32
CA MET A 596 -24.35 15.70 -14.25
C MET A 596 -23.36 16.83 -13.88
N GLY A 597 -22.23 16.95 -14.58
CA GLY A 597 -21.19 17.94 -14.32
C GLY A 597 -20.26 17.59 -13.16
N LEU A 598 -20.20 16.30 -12.78
CA LEU A 598 -19.34 15.77 -11.73
C LEU A 598 -18.17 14.99 -12.34
N GLU A 599 -17.04 14.94 -11.63
CA GLU A 599 -15.94 14.05 -12.01
C GLU A 599 -16.19 12.65 -11.44
N ALA A 600 -16.29 11.66 -12.31
CA ALA A 600 -16.46 10.25 -11.94
C ALA A 600 -15.20 9.47 -12.31
N THR A 601 -14.36 9.16 -11.34
CA THR A 601 -13.17 8.34 -11.53
C THR A 601 -13.52 6.87 -11.32
N ILE A 602 -13.23 6.03 -12.31
CA ILE A 602 -13.41 4.58 -12.19
C ILE A 602 -12.24 4.04 -11.37
N VAL A 603 -12.54 3.48 -10.20
CA VAL A 603 -11.54 2.91 -9.29
C VAL A 603 -11.60 1.37 -9.26
N ALA A 604 -12.67 0.77 -9.77
CA ALA A 604 -12.59 -0.64 -10.14
C ALA A 604 -11.58 -0.81 -11.29
N GLY A 605 -10.78 -1.88 -11.25
CA GLY A 605 -9.60 -2.03 -12.10
C GLY A 605 -8.34 -1.31 -11.60
N SER A 606 -8.40 -0.59 -10.46
CA SER A 606 -7.22 0.03 -9.84
C SER A 606 -6.50 -0.90 -8.86
N ALA A 607 -5.30 -0.50 -8.45
CA ALA A 607 -4.51 -1.23 -7.46
C ALA A 607 -3.65 -0.27 -6.63
N ARG A 608 -3.24 -0.71 -5.44
CA ARG A 608 -2.31 0.03 -4.58
C ARG A 608 -0.96 0.22 -5.27
N GLU A 609 -0.37 1.39 -5.18
CA GLU A 609 1.03 1.67 -5.55
C GLU A 609 1.66 2.52 -4.45
N ASP A 610 2.79 2.07 -3.90
CA ASP A 610 3.47 2.78 -2.83
C ASP A 610 4.33 3.91 -3.42
N ALA A 611 3.88 5.15 -3.23
CA ALA A 611 4.55 6.33 -3.74
C ALA A 611 5.71 6.73 -2.81
N SER A 612 6.91 6.84 -3.37
CA SER A 612 8.08 7.38 -2.66
C SER A 612 8.04 8.91 -2.70
N ILE A 613 7.99 9.55 -1.54
CA ILE A 613 7.80 10.98 -1.35
C ILE A 613 9.00 11.54 -0.58
N PHE A 614 9.79 12.42 -1.18
CA PHE A 614 10.81 13.20 -0.47
C PHE A 614 10.17 14.37 0.26
N VAL A 615 10.51 14.56 1.54
CA VAL A 615 9.89 15.52 2.45
C VAL A 615 10.90 16.60 2.87
N PRO A 616 10.91 17.76 2.19
CA PRO A 616 11.77 18.88 2.55
C PRO A 616 11.21 19.71 3.71
N GLY A 617 12.09 20.43 4.41
CA GLY A 617 11.73 21.50 5.34
C GLY A 617 10.83 21.06 6.51
N TYR A 618 11.03 19.86 7.03
CA TYR A 618 10.17 19.21 8.02
C TYR A 618 10.36 19.77 9.44
N SER A 619 11.61 19.98 9.85
CA SER A 619 11.96 20.51 11.17
C SER A 619 12.81 21.77 11.05
N LYS A 620 12.81 22.57 12.11
CA LYS A 620 13.57 23.83 12.19
C LYS A 620 14.31 23.85 13.53
N ASP A 621 15.61 24.12 13.48
CA ASP A 621 16.42 24.24 14.70
C ASP A 621 16.24 25.61 15.40
N GLY A 622 16.82 25.77 16.59
CA GLY A 622 16.75 27.03 17.35
C GLY A 622 17.42 28.23 16.66
N ALA A 623 18.27 28.00 15.65
CA ALA A 623 18.85 29.05 14.81
C ALA A 623 17.99 29.37 13.58
N GLY A 624 16.90 28.62 13.38
CA GLY A 624 15.95 28.77 12.32
C GLY A 624 16.30 28.06 11.01
N LYS A 625 17.31 27.18 11.01
CA LYS A 625 17.68 26.38 9.85
C LYS A 625 16.73 25.21 9.69
N GLU A 626 16.18 25.07 8.50
CA GLU A 626 15.26 23.99 8.16
C GLU A 626 16.03 22.72 7.73
N SER A 627 15.53 21.56 8.16
CA SER A 627 16.06 20.24 7.82
C SER A 627 14.97 19.39 7.16
N ALA A 628 15.36 18.59 6.17
CA ALA A 628 14.47 17.60 5.56
C ALA A 628 14.26 16.40 6.50
N LEU A 629 13.15 15.70 6.34
CA LEU A 629 12.91 14.43 7.03
C LEU A 629 13.61 13.27 6.30
N GLY A 630 13.50 13.24 4.97
CA GLY A 630 13.98 12.15 4.13
C GLY A 630 12.92 11.70 3.13
N THR A 631 13.00 10.44 2.68
CA THR A 631 12.00 9.84 1.79
C THR A 631 11.05 8.95 2.59
N VAL A 632 9.77 9.25 2.50
CA VAL A 632 8.67 8.47 3.07
C VAL A 632 7.93 7.71 1.98
N GLN A 633 7.25 6.64 2.34
CA GLN A 633 6.33 5.92 1.47
C GLN A 633 4.90 6.11 1.93
N GLN A 634 3.98 6.28 0.99
CA GLN A 634 2.54 6.29 1.24
C GLN A 634 1.82 5.49 0.16
N SER A 635 0.82 4.70 0.54
CA SER A 635 0.03 3.90 -0.40
C SER A 635 -0.98 4.75 -1.16
N TRP A 636 -0.84 4.82 -2.48
CA TRP A 636 -1.72 5.57 -3.40
C TRP A 636 -2.49 4.60 -4.32
N VAL A 637 -3.50 5.12 -5.02
CA VAL A 637 -4.32 4.32 -5.94
C VAL A 637 -3.84 4.52 -7.37
N ARG A 638 -3.29 3.46 -7.98
CA ARG A 638 -2.95 3.41 -9.40
C ARG A 638 -4.19 3.06 -10.22
N GLN A 639 -4.74 4.05 -10.91
CA GLN A 639 -5.88 3.89 -11.81
C GLN A 639 -5.51 3.03 -13.03
N ASN A 640 -6.49 2.27 -13.55
CA ASN A 640 -6.35 1.39 -14.71
C ASN A 640 -5.20 0.36 -14.58
N ALA A 641 -4.84 -0.04 -13.36
CA ALA A 641 -3.78 -0.99 -13.10
C ALA A 641 -4.07 -2.36 -13.75
N ALA A 642 -5.30 -2.84 -13.68
CA ALA A 642 -5.72 -4.11 -14.26
C ALA A 642 -5.46 -4.18 -15.78
N ASP A 643 -5.85 -3.14 -16.51
CA ASP A 643 -5.65 -3.06 -17.96
C ASP A 643 -4.18 -2.87 -18.33
N ALA A 644 -3.46 -2.03 -17.57
CA ALA A 644 -2.04 -1.80 -17.78
C ALA A 644 -1.22 -3.09 -17.57
N VAL A 645 -1.45 -3.80 -16.47
CA VAL A 645 -0.79 -5.07 -16.13
C VAL A 645 -1.15 -6.16 -17.13
N THR A 646 -2.44 -6.30 -17.47
CA THR A 646 -2.89 -7.30 -18.43
C THR A 646 -2.29 -7.05 -19.80
N GLY A 647 -2.29 -5.80 -20.27
CA GLY A 647 -1.72 -5.40 -21.54
C GLY A 647 -0.21 -5.62 -21.62
N SER A 648 0.54 -5.17 -20.61
CA SER A 648 2.01 -5.27 -20.59
C SER A 648 2.48 -6.72 -20.49
N LEU A 649 1.96 -7.49 -19.53
CA LEU A 649 2.35 -8.89 -19.33
C LEU A 649 1.89 -9.78 -20.49
N SER A 650 0.73 -9.51 -21.08
CA SER A 650 0.32 -10.20 -22.30
C SER A 650 1.26 -9.93 -23.45
N GLY A 651 1.70 -8.68 -23.64
CA GLY A 651 2.71 -8.31 -24.62
C GLY A 651 4.03 -9.05 -24.41
N THR A 652 4.52 -9.10 -23.17
CA THR A 652 5.73 -9.85 -22.80
C THR A 652 5.60 -11.34 -23.11
N ASN A 653 4.47 -11.96 -22.75
CA ASN A 653 4.21 -13.37 -23.01
C ASN A 653 4.11 -13.68 -24.52
N ILE A 654 3.45 -12.81 -25.30
CA ILE A 654 3.39 -12.94 -26.76
C ILE A 654 4.79 -12.80 -27.37
N THR A 655 5.63 -11.92 -26.84
CA THR A 655 7.00 -11.73 -27.31
C THR A 655 7.87 -12.94 -26.98
N LEU A 656 7.71 -13.55 -25.79
CA LEU A 656 8.35 -14.81 -25.43
C LEU A 656 7.92 -15.96 -26.37
N LEU A 657 6.63 -16.06 -26.67
CA LEU A 657 6.09 -17.02 -27.64
C LEU A 657 6.70 -16.80 -29.03
N PHE A 658 6.75 -15.54 -29.49
CA PHE A 658 7.32 -15.16 -30.76
C PHE A 658 8.80 -15.52 -30.85
N LEU A 659 9.63 -15.16 -29.85
CA LEU A 659 11.06 -15.49 -29.83
C LEU A 659 11.30 -17.01 -29.82
N THR A 660 10.51 -17.74 -29.04
CA THR A 660 10.58 -19.21 -28.95
C THR A 660 10.31 -19.86 -30.30
N LEU A 661 9.20 -19.49 -30.95
CA LEU A 661 8.78 -20.13 -32.20
C LEU A 661 9.57 -19.64 -33.42
N CYS A 662 9.90 -18.35 -33.50
CA CYS A 662 10.75 -17.83 -34.58
C CYS A 662 12.18 -18.37 -34.46
N GLY A 663 12.73 -18.47 -33.24
CA GLY A 663 14.00 -19.14 -32.99
C GLY A 663 13.99 -20.59 -33.49
N ALA A 664 12.96 -21.36 -33.13
CA ALA A 664 12.79 -22.74 -33.62
C ALA A 664 12.61 -22.81 -35.15
N ALA A 665 11.87 -21.88 -35.76
CA ALA A 665 11.67 -21.82 -37.21
C ALA A 665 12.97 -21.51 -37.96
N LEU A 666 13.77 -20.55 -37.48
CA LEU A 666 15.07 -20.20 -38.04
C LEU A 666 16.06 -21.36 -37.94
N LEU A 667 16.10 -22.04 -36.79
CA LEU A 667 16.91 -23.25 -36.59
C LEU A 667 16.47 -24.38 -37.52
N THR A 668 15.15 -24.55 -37.69
CA THR A 668 14.60 -25.49 -38.68
C THR A 668 15.06 -25.08 -40.08
N GLY A 669 15.03 -23.80 -40.43
CA GLY A 669 15.55 -23.28 -41.69
C GLY A 669 17.01 -23.64 -41.92
N ALA A 670 17.88 -23.42 -40.93
CA ALA A 670 19.29 -23.82 -41.01
C ALA A 670 19.48 -25.33 -41.26
N SER A 671 18.65 -26.15 -40.60
CA SER A 671 18.65 -27.60 -40.83
C SER A 671 18.22 -27.98 -42.26
N THR A 672 17.24 -27.27 -42.84
CA THR A 672 16.74 -27.53 -44.20
C THR A 672 17.77 -27.18 -45.28
N VAL A 673 18.52 -26.08 -45.09
CA VAL A 673 19.62 -25.68 -45.98
C VAL A 673 20.70 -26.76 -46.01
N SER A 674 21.08 -27.27 -44.82
CA SER A 674 22.05 -28.35 -44.69
C SER A 674 21.58 -29.65 -45.36
N TYR A 675 20.29 -29.99 -45.23
CA TYR A 675 19.69 -31.16 -45.88
C TYR A 675 19.71 -31.08 -47.41
N ILE A 676 19.30 -29.97 -48.01
CA ILE A 676 19.22 -29.80 -49.47
C ILE A 676 20.58 -29.97 -50.15
N ARG A 677 21.67 -29.60 -49.48
CA ARG A 677 23.01 -29.76 -50.04
C ARG A 677 23.38 -31.22 -50.30
N LYS A 678 22.93 -32.15 -49.46
CA LYS A 678 23.15 -33.60 -49.67
C LYS A 678 22.45 -34.11 -50.92
N ARG A 679 21.35 -33.47 -51.32
CA ARG A 679 20.62 -33.77 -52.55
C ARG A 679 21.19 -33.13 -53.81
N ARG A 680 22.32 -32.42 -53.74
CA ARG A 680 22.97 -31.90 -54.96
C ARG A 680 23.48 -33.01 -55.88
N SER A 681 23.89 -34.17 -55.34
CA SER A 681 24.26 -35.35 -56.13
C SER A 681 23.05 -35.93 -56.88
N GLU A 682 21.90 -36.01 -56.22
CA GLU A 682 20.61 -36.38 -56.82
C GLU A 682 20.17 -35.37 -57.89
N ALA A 683 20.35 -34.07 -57.64
CA ALA A 683 20.08 -33.02 -58.62
C ALA A 683 21.01 -33.11 -59.84
N GLY A 684 22.27 -33.52 -59.64
CA GLY A 684 23.23 -33.77 -60.72
C GLY A 684 22.83 -34.93 -61.61
N THR A 685 22.40 -36.04 -61.01
CA THR A 685 21.86 -37.21 -61.75
C THR A 685 20.55 -36.88 -62.47
N LEU A 686 19.62 -36.14 -61.84
CA LEU A 686 18.40 -35.67 -62.50
C LEU A 686 18.68 -34.77 -63.70
N ARG A 687 19.67 -33.89 -63.58
CA ARG A 687 20.09 -33.01 -64.67
C ARG A 687 20.78 -33.79 -65.80
N ALA A 688 21.58 -34.80 -65.47
CA ALA A 688 22.16 -35.74 -66.46
C ALA A 688 21.07 -36.55 -67.20
N MET A 689 19.95 -36.83 -66.54
CA MET A 689 18.75 -37.43 -67.16
C MET A 689 17.87 -36.42 -67.92
N GLY A 690 18.35 -35.19 -68.16
CA GLY A 690 17.67 -34.19 -69.00
C GLY A 690 16.70 -33.25 -68.28
N TRP A 691 16.61 -33.28 -66.95
CA TRP A 691 15.71 -32.38 -66.21
C TRP A 691 16.22 -30.93 -66.19
N THR A 692 15.30 -29.97 -66.40
CA THR A 692 15.64 -28.54 -66.32
C THR A 692 15.83 -28.07 -64.88
N GLN A 693 16.64 -27.03 -64.68
CA GLN A 693 16.90 -26.44 -63.34
C GLN A 693 15.60 -26.01 -62.64
N ARG A 694 14.63 -25.48 -63.39
CA ARG A 694 13.31 -25.08 -62.86
C ARG A 694 12.53 -26.29 -62.35
N ARG A 695 12.55 -27.41 -63.10
CA ARG A 695 11.85 -28.63 -62.72
C ARG A 695 12.46 -29.30 -61.49
N ILE A 696 13.79 -29.27 -61.34
CA ILE A 696 14.48 -29.77 -60.14
C ILE A 696 14.11 -28.93 -58.91
N ARG A 697 14.06 -27.60 -59.06
CA ARG A 697 13.65 -26.70 -57.96
C ARG A 697 12.20 -26.91 -57.56
N SER A 698 11.27 -27.00 -58.52
CA SER A 698 9.86 -27.28 -58.21
C SER A 698 9.70 -28.64 -57.54
N TRP A 699 10.44 -29.66 -58.00
CA TRP A 699 10.44 -30.99 -57.41
C TRP A 699 10.85 -30.98 -55.93
N VAL A 700 11.86 -30.19 -55.54
CA VAL A 700 12.24 -30.04 -54.13
C VAL A 700 11.20 -29.23 -53.36
N LEU A 701 10.72 -28.12 -53.91
CA LEU A 701 9.71 -27.27 -53.26
C LEU A 701 8.39 -28.01 -52.99
N GLU A 702 7.97 -28.92 -53.87
CA GLU A 702 6.80 -29.78 -53.65
C GLU A 702 6.95 -30.65 -52.39
N GLU A 703 8.16 -31.08 -52.04
CA GLU A 703 8.43 -31.87 -50.83
C GLU A 703 8.36 -31.01 -49.56
N PHE A 704 8.93 -29.80 -49.60
CA PHE A 704 8.78 -28.81 -48.52
C PHE A 704 7.35 -28.29 -48.38
N GLY A 705 6.59 -28.28 -49.48
CA GLY A 705 5.17 -27.94 -49.49
C GLY A 705 4.35 -28.84 -48.57
N VAL A 706 4.71 -30.13 -48.42
CA VAL A 706 4.04 -31.03 -47.47
C VAL A 706 4.26 -30.58 -46.03
N GLY A 707 5.50 -30.20 -45.67
CA GLY A 707 5.81 -29.65 -44.35
C GLY A 707 5.11 -28.31 -44.08
N ALA A 708 5.05 -27.44 -45.09
CA ALA A 708 4.34 -26.16 -45.01
C ALA A 708 2.83 -26.37 -44.81
N VAL A 709 2.21 -27.33 -45.50
CA VAL A 709 0.79 -27.67 -45.30
C VAL A 709 0.56 -28.21 -43.89
N LEU A 710 1.43 -29.08 -43.37
CA LEU A 710 1.31 -29.59 -42.00
C LEU A 710 1.43 -28.47 -40.96
N LEU A 711 2.38 -27.55 -41.13
CA LEU A 711 2.53 -26.37 -40.28
C LEU A 711 1.34 -25.42 -40.38
N ALA A 712 0.79 -25.22 -41.58
CA ALA A 712 -0.41 -24.39 -41.78
C ALA A 712 -1.64 -25.01 -41.08
N VAL A 713 -1.85 -26.32 -41.24
CA VAL A 713 -2.94 -27.04 -40.54
C VAL A 713 -2.76 -26.95 -39.03
N ALA A 714 -1.55 -27.22 -38.51
CA ALA A 714 -1.27 -27.08 -37.08
C ALA A 714 -1.51 -25.65 -36.58
N GLY A 715 -1.03 -24.64 -37.33
CA GLY A 715 -1.23 -23.23 -37.00
C GLY A 715 -2.71 -22.82 -37.00
N ILE A 716 -3.50 -23.28 -37.97
CA ILE A 716 -4.95 -23.04 -38.02
C ILE A 716 -5.64 -23.69 -36.81
N VAL A 717 -5.34 -24.96 -36.53
CA VAL A 717 -5.90 -25.68 -35.37
C VAL A 717 -5.56 -24.97 -34.06
N LEU A 718 -4.31 -24.56 -33.88
CA LEU A 718 -3.87 -23.85 -32.67
C LEU A 718 -4.51 -22.47 -32.55
N SER A 719 -4.68 -21.75 -33.66
CA SER A 719 -5.33 -20.44 -33.67
C SER A 719 -6.83 -20.53 -33.32
N LEU A 720 -7.50 -21.57 -33.83
CA LEU A 720 -8.90 -21.87 -33.49
C LEU A 720 -9.05 -22.36 -32.06
N ALA A 721 -8.05 -23.06 -31.51
CA ALA A 721 -8.06 -23.52 -30.13
C ALA A 721 -7.77 -22.40 -29.13
N SER A 722 -6.85 -21.49 -29.44
CA SER A 722 -6.48 -20.38 -28.55
C SER A 722 -7.39 -19.16 -28.65
N TRP A 723 -8.17 -19.03 -29.73
CA TRP A 723 -8.96 -17.83 -30.04
C TRP A 723 -8.14 -16.53 -30.00
N SER A 724 -6.84 -16.63 -30.25
CA SER A 724 -5.89 -15.52 -30.13
C SER A 724 -5.34 -15.11 -31.49
N LEU A 725 -5.57 -13.85 -31.86
CA LEU A 725 -4.99 -13.25 -33.06
C LEU A 725 -3.45 -13.29 -33.01
N ALA A 726 -2.86 -13.11 -31.83
CA ALA A 726 -1.42 -13.18 -31.64
C ALA A 726 -0.88 -14.58 -31.98
N THR A 727 -1.56 -15.65 -31.54
CA THR A 727 -1.19 -17.01 -31.93
C THR A 727 -1.23 -17.19 -33.45
N ALA A 728 -2.25 -16.66 -34.12
CA ALA A 728 -2.36 -16.74 -35.59
C ALA A 728 -1.21 -16.01 -36.29
N LEU A 729 -0.87 -14.80 -35.84
CA LEU A 729 0.25 -14.02 -36.38
C LEU A 729 1.60 -14.72 -36.17
N VAL A 730 1.85 -15.26 -34.97
CA VAL A 730 3.10 -16.00 -34.68
C VAL A 730 3.17 -17.27 -35.53
N CYS A 731 2.10 -18.05 -35.63
CA CYS A 731 2.05 -19.24 -36.49
C CYS A 731 2.26 -18.90 -37.97
N GLY A 732 1.67 -17.79 -38.43
CA GLY A 732 1.89 -17.25 -39.77
C GLY A 732 3.36 -16.86 -40.01
N ALA A 733 4.00 -16.19 -39.04
CA ALA A 733 5.41 -15.84 -39.12
C ALA A 733 6.30 -17.09 -39.19
N VAL A 734 6.02 -18.12 -38.37
CA VAL A 734 6.71 -19.41 -38.42
C VAL A 734 6.59 -20.06 -39.80
N LEU A 735 5.39 -20.06 -40.39
CA LEU A 735 5.15 -20.60 -41.73
C LEU A 735 5.94 -19.83 -42.80
N VAL A 736 5.95 -18.50 -42.72
CA VAL A 736 6.70 -17.64 -43.65
C VAL A 736 8.19 -17.90 -43.53
N LEU A 737 8.73 -17.97 -42.31
CA LEU A 737 10.14 -18.28 -42.06
C LEU A 737 10.51 -19.67 -42.61
N TYR A 738 9.66 -20.68 -42.41
CA TYR A 738 9.85 -22.01 -42.95
C TYR A 738 9.84 -22.01 -44.49
N ALA A 739 8.85 -21.37 -45.11
CA ALA A 739 8.72 -21.30 -46.56
C ALA A 739 9.86 -20.50 -47.20
N ALA A 740 10.29 -19.39 -46.59
CA ALA A 740 11.42 -18.59 -47.02
C ALA A 740 12.72 -19.39 -46.96
N ALA A 741 12.94 -20.14 -45.87
CA ALA A 741 14.10 -21.02 -45.75
C ALA A 741 14.09 -22.12 -46.82
N ALA A 742 12.94 -22.77 -47.06
CA ALA A 742 12.78 -23.76 -48.10
C ALA A 742 13.05 -23.18 -49.51
N PHE A 743 12.55 -21.98 -49.78
CA PHE A 743 12.78 -21.27 -51.04
C PHE A 743 14.24 -20.91 -51.24
N PHE A 744 14.89 -20.31 -50.24
CA PHE A 744 16.30 -19.95 -50.29
C PHE A 744 17.17 -21.19 -50.47
N ALA A 745 16.89 -22.25 -49.74
CA ALA A 745 17.60 -23.51 -49.86
C ALA A 745 17.42 -24.13 -51.26
N ALA A 746 16.22 -24.07 -51.85
CA ALA A 746 15.98 -24.53 -53.22
C ALA A 746 16.75 -23.70 -54.26
N GLN A 747 16.95 -22.39 -54.04
CA GLN A 747 17.76 -21.57 -54.95
C GLN A 747 19.23 -21.99 -54.97
N GLN A 748 19.75 -22.47 -53.84
CA GLN A 748 21.14 -22.96 -53.71
C GLN A 748 21.41 -24.31 -54.38
N LEU A 749 20.41 -24.96 -54.98
CA LEU A 749 20.61 -26.08 -55.89
C LEU A 749 21.23 -25.55 -57.19
N ARG A 750 22.57 -25.50 -57.25
CA ARG A 750 23.37 -25.25 -58.46
C ARG A 750 24.14 -26.51 -58.82
N HIS A 751 24.32 -26.74 -60.13
CA HIS A 751 25.18 -27.79 -60.66
C HIS A 751 26.62 -27.51 -60.22
N ARG A 752 27.30 -28.55 -59.72
CA ARG A 752 28.74 -28.50 -59.47
C ARG A 752 29.33 -29.66 -60.24
N ASP A 753 30.12 -29.36 -61.26
CA ASP A 753 30.94 -30.36 -61.92
C ASP A 753 31.91 -30.92 -60.86
N VAL A 754 31.82 -32.21 -60.61
CA VAL A 754 32.89 -32.93 -59.93
C VAL A 754 33.96 -33.12 -60.98
N ILE A 755 34.93 -32.20 -61.02
CA ILE A 755 36.14 -32.41 -61.77
C ILE A 755 36.99 -33.33 -60.89
N ASP A 756 37.19 -34.59 -61.32
CA ASP A 756 38.26 -35.43 -60.78
C ASP A 756 39.57 -34.74 -61.13
N GLN A 757 40.11 -33.97 -60.18
CA GLN A 757 41.46 -33.45 -60.25
C GLN A 757 42.38 -34.42 -59.53
N GLU A 758 43.49 -34.78 -60.17
CA GLU A 758 44.57 -35.51 -59.50
C GLU A 758 45.02 -34.77 -58.23
N PRO A 759 45.42 -35.49 -57.16
CA PRO A 759 45.83 -34.85 -55.91
C PRO A 759 47.07 -33.98 -56.17
N GLN A 760 46.88 -32.66 -56.26
CA GLN A 760 48.00 -31.73 -56.32
C GLN A 760 48.54 -31.51 -54.91
N HIS A 761 49.85 -31.73 -54.75
CA HIS A 761 50.56 -31.40 -53.52
C HIS A 761 50.66 -29.88 -53.41
N ASP A 762 49.90 -29.29 -52.49
CA ASP A 762 49.90 -27.85 -52.24
C ASP A 762 50.77 -27.57 -51.00
N GLU A 763 51.96 -26.99 -51.21
CA GLU A 763 52.95 -26.68 -50.17
C GLU A 763 52.43 -25.67 -49.12
N ARG A 764 51.29 -25.02 -49.36
CA ARG A 764 50.65 -24.08 -48.43
C ARG A 764 49.81 -24.77 -47.35
N LEU A 765 49.70 -26.10 -47.37
CA LEU A 765 48.89 -26.86 -46.43
C LEU A 765 49.64 -27.12 -45.12
N ILE A 766 49.07 -26.65 -44.01
CA ILE A 766 49.60 -26.88 -42.65
C ILE A 766 49.63 -28.39 -42.36
N PRO A 767 50.77 -28.95 -41.87
CA PRO A 767 50.87 -30.36 -41.50
C PRO A 767 49.91 -30.70 -40.35
N VAL A 768 49.31 -31.90 -40.43
CA VAL A 768 48.31 -32.36 -39.47
C VAL A 768 49.02 -33.11 -38.35
N ASP A 769 49.52 -32.36 -37.37
CA ASP A 769 50.31 -32.94 -36.28
C ASP A 769 49.52 -33.13 -34.97
N SER A 770 48.26 -32.68 -34.93
CA SER A 770 47.42 -32.74 -33.73
C SER A 770 45.92 -32.86 -34.06
N PRO A 771 45.09 -33.34 -33.11
CA PRO A 771 43.62 -33.31 -33.24
C PRO A 771 43.06 -31.92 -33.55
N LEU A 772 43.69 -30.85 -33.04
CA LEU A 772 43.28 -29.47 -33.24
C LEU A 772 43.57 -28.97 -34.66
N THR A 773 44.77 -29.25 -35.18
CA THR A 773 45.15 -28.86 -36.56
C THR A 773 44.34 -29.64 -37.58
N PHE A 774 43.99 -30.90 -37.29
CA PHE A 774 43.04 -31.67 -38.09
C PHE A 774 41.64 -31.05 -38.09
N ALA A 775 41.09 -30.73 -36.91
CA ALA A 775 39.79 -30.08 -36.78
C ALA A 775 39.73 -28.73 -37.53
N ASN A 776 40.75 -27.89 -37.42
CA ASN A 776 40.82 -26.61 -38.12
C ASN A 776 40.85 -26.78 -39.66
N ARG A 777 41.63 -27.74 -40.16
CA ARG A 777 41.66 -28.09 -41.59
C ARG A 777 40.29 -28.55 -42.08
N GLN A 778 39.57 -29.30 -41.25
CA GLN A 778 38.25 -29.82 -41.58
C GLN A 778 37.17 -28.73 -41.68
N LEU A 779 37.28 -27.66 -40.90
CA LEU A 779 36.42 -26.49 -41.04
C LEU A 779 36.70 -25.76 -42.36
N GLY A 780 37.98 -25.67 -42.74
CA GLY A 780 38.43 -25.07 -43.99
C GLY A 780 38.02 -25.83 -45.25
N THR A 781 37.88 -27.16 -45.19
CA THR A 781 37.37 -27.97 -46.30
C THR A 781 35.84 -27.93 -46.38
N ASN A 782 35.16 -27.88 -45.23
CA ASN A 782 33.69 -27.90 -45.14
C ASN A 782 33.05 -26.55 -44.76
N LYS A 783 33.65 -25.42 -45.18
CA LYS A 783 33.30 -24.04 -44.79
C LYS A 783 31.80 -23.76 -44.69
N PHE A 784 31.01 -24.24 -45.64
CA PHE A 784 29.57 -23.98 -45.68
C PHE A 784 28.77 -24.75 -44.62
N ASN A 785 29.12 -26.00 -44.32
CA ASN A 785 28.44 -26.78 -43.29
C ASN A 785 28.79 -26.21 -41.90
N THR A 786 30.08 -25.97 -41.68
CA THR A 786 30.61 -25.24 -40.54
C THR A 786 29.89 -23.92 -40.31
N LEU A 787 29.71 -23.11 -41.36
CA LEU A 787 29.02 -21.83 -41.27
C LEU A 787 27.52 -22.00 -40.99
N SER A 788 26.85 -22.99 -41.59
CA SER A 788 25.44 -23.26 -41.31
C SER A 788 25.22 -23.69 -39.85
N LEU A 789 26.10 -24.53 -39.30
CA LEU A 789 26.05 -24.94 -37.91
C LEU A 789 26.40 -23.76 -36.98
N ALA A 790 27.41 -22.96 -37.32
CA ALA A 790 27.76 -21.75 -36.56
C ALA A 790 26.62 -20.73 -36.53
N VAL A 791 25.92 -20.52 -37.66
CA VAL A 791 24.72 -19.68 -37.72
C VAL A 791 23.61 -20.25 -36.84
N ALA A 792 23.36 -21.57 -36.90
CA ALA A 792 22.35 -22.20 -36.04
C ALA A 792 22.68 -22.03 -34.55
N VAL A 793 23.94 -22.26 -34.15
CA VAL A 793 24.39 -22.09 -32.76
C VAL A 793 24.34 -20.62 -32.34
N GLY A 794 24.68 -19.69 -33.23
CA GLY A 794 24.57 -18.26 -32.97
C GLY A 794 23.12 -17.79 -32.81
N VAL A 795 22.20 -18.25 -33.67
CA VAL A 795 20.75 -18.00 -33.52
C VAL A 795 20.21 -18.59 -32.23
N PHE A 796 20.67 -19.78 -31.84
CA PHE A 796 20.33 -20.38 -30.55
C PHE A 796 20.80 -19.51 -29.38
N GLY A 797 22.07 -19.07 -29.39
CA GLY A 797 22.60 -18.16 -28.36
C GLY A 797 21.85 -16.83 -28.28
N ALA A 798 21.53 -16.23 -29.44
CA ALA A 798 20.75 -15.00 -29.52
C ALA A 798 19.32 -15.17 -28.96
N ALA A 799 18.65 -16.27 -29.31
CA ALA A 799 17.31 -16.58 -28.82
C ALA A 799 17.30 -16.83 -27.31
N VAL A 800 18.25 -17.60 -26.77
CA VAL A 800 18.38 -17.82 -25.32
C VAL A 800 18.62 -16.51 -24.59
N GLY A 801 19.52 -15.65 -25.10
CA GLY A 801 19.77 -14.34 -24.53
C GLY A 801 18.53 -13.45 -24.50
N GLY A 802 17.76 -13.40 -25.59
CA GLY A 802 16.50 -12.66 -25.66
C GLY A 802 15.42 -13.18 -24.70
N LEU A 803 15.30 -14.50 -24.56
CA LEU A 803 14.36 -15.13 -23.61
C LEU A 803 14.73 -14.77 -22.17
N ILE A 804 16.01 -14.86 -21.79
CA ILE A 804 16.47 -14.49 -20.45
C ILE A 804 16.26 -13.00 -20.18
N ALA A 805 16.52 -12.13 -21.17
CA ALA A 805 16.29 -10.69 -21.03
C ALA A 805 14.83 -10.38 -20.69
N LEU A 806 13.89 -11.01 -21.38
CA LEU A 806 12.46 -10.85 -21.10
C LEU A 806 12.04 -11.42 -19.76
N LEU A 807 12.59 -12.58 -19.34
CA LEU A 807 12.28 -13.15 -18.03
C LEU A 807 12.71 -12.23 -16.88
N ILE A 808 13.88 -11.59 -17.01
CA ILE A 808 14.35 -10.59 -16.04
C ILE A 808 13.44 -9.35 -16.05
N ASP A 809 12.76 -9.07 -17.17
CA ASP A 809 11.92 -7.86 -17.34
C ASP A 809 10.50 -8.00 -16.83
N ILE A 810 10.03 -9.21 -16.59
CA ILE A 810 8.65 -9.45 -16.17
C ILE A 810 8.23 -8.55 -14.99
N PRO A 811 8.99 -8.44 -13.88
CA PRO A 811 8.59 -7.59 -12.75
C PRO A 811 8.52 -6.10 -13.11
N ARG A 812 9.45 -5.63 -13.94
CA ARG A 812 9.52 -4.23 -14.36
C ARG A 812 8.43 -3.90 -15.36
N ALA A 813 8.21 -4.76 -16.35
CA ALA A 813 7.17 -4.64 -17.36
C ALA A 813 5.76 -4.71 -16.76
N ALA A 814 5.58 -5.44 -15.65
CA ALA A 814 4.32 -5.49 -14.93
C ALA A 814 3.93 -4.12 -14.34
N GLY A 815 4.91 -3.30 -13.95
CA GLY A 815 4.70 -1.97 -13.36
C GLY A 815 4.89 -1.93 -11.85
N ALA A 816 4.58 -0.80 -11.21
CA ALA A 816 4.85 -0.55 -9.80
C ALA A 816 3.73 -0.91 -8.81
N SER A 817 2.52 -1.20 -9.29
CA SER A 817 1.36 -1.50 -8.42
C SER A 817 1.45 -2.86 -7.71
N ALA A 818 0.80 -3.03 -6.56
CA ALA A 818 0.69 -4.32 -5.86
C ALA A 818 0.13 -5.44 -6.75
N LEU A 819 -0.83 -5.09 -7.63
CA LEU A 819 -1.39 -6.03 -8.60
C LEU A 819 -0.36 -6.54 -9.63
N SER A 820 0.62 -5.70 -9.98
CA SER A 820 1.68 -6.08 -10.93
C SER A 820 2.59 -7.16 -10.34
N GLY A 821 2.93 -7.06 -9.06
CA GLY A 821 3.74 -8.05 -8.35
C GLY A 821 3.06 -9.42 -8.29
N LEU A 822 1.76 -9.43 -7.94
CA LEU A 822 0.94 -10.65 -7.94
C LEU A 822 0.79 -11.25 -9.34
N ALA A 823 0.49 -10.42 -10.32
CA ALA A 823 0.33 -10.85 -11.71
C ALA A 823 1.64 -11.40 -12.30
N ALA A 824 2.77 -10.71 -12.05
CA ALA A 824 4.10 -11.17 -12.45
C ALA A 824 4.43 -12.53 -11.84
N ALA A 825 4.14 -12.73 -10.55
CA ALA A 825 4.35 -14.00 -9.86
C ALA A 825 3.48 -15.13 -10.46
N SER A 826 2.22 -14.84 -10.81
CA SER A 826 1.29 -15.82 -11.41
C SER A 826 1.76 -16.32 -12.79
N VAL A 827 2.44 -15.45 -13.56
CA VAL A 827 2.92 -15.70 -14.92
C VAL A 827 4.35 -16.24 -14.95
N ALA A 828 5.14 -16.03 -13.89
CA ALA A 828 6.56 -16.39 -13.86
C ALA A 828 6.82 -17.86 -14.19
N LEU A 829 6.11 -18.80 -13.55
CA LEU A 829 6.29 -20.24 -13.78
C LEU A 829 5.96 -20.66 -15.24
N PRO A 830 4.78 -20.33 -15.80
CA PRO A 830 4.50 -20.57 -17.22
C PRO A 830 5.55 -19.96 -18.16
N SER A 831 5.99 -18.72 -17.91
CA SER A 831 6.96 -18.04 -18.77
C SER A 831 8.36 -18.67 -18.69
N ILE A 832 8.77 -19.14 -17.51
CA ILE A 832 10.01 -19.92 -17.35
C ILE A 832 9.90 -21.25 -18.09
N LEU A 833 8.78 -21.98 -17.96
CA LEU A 833 8.54 -23.23 -18.70
C LEU A 833 8.56 -23.01 -20.21
N LEU A 834 7.98 -21.91 -20.70
CA LEU A 834 8.00 -21.53 -22.10
C LEU A 834 9.45 -21.28 -22.57
N ALA A 835 10.22 -20.48 -21.83
CA ALA A 835 11.61 -20.20 -22.15
C ALA A 835 12.47 -21.48 -22.13
N LEU A 836 12.33 -22.33 -21.11
CA LEU A 836 13.02 -23.62 -21.01
C LEU A 836 12.66 -24.55 -22.17
N SER A 837 11.39 -24.58 -22.58
CA SER A 837 10.96 -25.34 -23.74
C SER A 837 11.62 -24.82 -25.03
N GLY A 838 11.73 -23.50 -25.19
CA GLY A 838 12.42 -22.87 -26.31
C GLY A 838 13.92 -23.20 -26.33
N VAL A 839 14.57 -23.16 -25.17
CA VAL A 839 15.97 -23.58 -25.02
C VAL A 839 16.14 -25.06 -25.37
N ALA A 840 15.27 -25.94 -24.87
CA ALA A 840 15.33 -27.37 -25.14
C ALA A 840 15.09 -27.68 -26.64
N VAL A 841 14.07 -27.08 -27.25
CA VAL A 841 13.78 -27.23 -28.68
C VAL A 841 14.94 -26.70 -29.53
N GLY A 842 15.47 -25.53 -29.18
CA GLY A 842 16.62 -24.94 -29.88
C GLY A 842 17.86 -25.81 -29.80
N LEU A 843 18.15 -26.36 -28.62
CA LEU A 843 19.24 -27.30 -28.40
C LEU A 843 19.04 -28.58 -29.22
N VAL A 844 17.85 -29.18 -29.21
CA VAL A 844 17.56 -30.38 -30.01
C VAL A 844 17.72 -30.10 -31.51
N LEU A 845 17.24 -28.96 -32.01
CA LEU A 845 17.35 -28.60 -33.43
C LEU A 845 18.82 -28.36 -33.87
N THR A 846 19.64 -27.75 -33.02
CA THR A 846 21.07 -27.60 -33.29
C THR A 846 21.80 -28.96 -33.28
N LEU A 847 21.45 -29.86 -32.36
CA LEU A 847 21.99 -31.22 -32.31
C LEU A 847 21.58 -32.06 -33.52
N VAL A 848 20.33 -31.96 -33.96
CA VAL A 848 19.83 -32.60 -35.19
C VAL A 848 20.61 -32.10 -36.41
N THR A 849 20.87 -30.80 -36.47
CA THR A 849 21.71 -30.18 -37.53
C THR A 849 23.14 -30.74 -37.49
N GLY A 850 23.76 -30.82 -36.32
CA GLY A 850 25.09 -31.40 -36.14
C GLY A 850 25.17 -32.89 -36.52
N ARG A 851 24.14 -33.68 -36.19
CA ARG A 851 24.06 -35.10 -36.55
C ARG A 851 24.08 -35.33 -38.07
N PHE A 852 23.58 -34.37 -38.86
CA PHE A 852 23.67 -34.47 -40.32
C PHE A 852 25.08 -34.36 -40.83
N GLU A 853 25.91 -33.50 -40.25
CA GLU A 853 27.32 -33.45 -40.60
C GLU A 853 27.97 -34.79 -40.28
N LEU A 854 27.69 -35.36 -39.11
CA LEU A 854 28.33 -36.58 -38.64
C LEU A 854 28.10 -37.78 -39.57
N ASN A 855 26.90 -37.94 -40.13
CA ASN A 855 26.66 -38.99 -41.13
C ASN A 855 27.50 -38.81 -42.41
N ALA A 856 27.78 -37.58 -42.83
CA ALA A 856 28.70 -37.33 -43.95
C ALA A 856 30.16 -37.57 -43.55
N LYS A 857 30.47 -37.38 -42.26
CA LYS A 857 31.81 -37.49 -41.69
C LYS A 857 32.23 -38.93 -41.32
N ARG A 858 31.29 -39.88 -41.22
CA ARG A 858 31.55 -41.29 -40.86
C ARG A 858 32.58 -41.98 -41.75
N GLN A 859 32.58 -41.71 -43.06
CA GLN A 859 33.52 -42.34 -43.98
C GLN A 859 34.98 -42.01 -43.65
N TYR A 860 35.33 -40.74 -43.43
CA TYR A 860 36.72 -40.41 -43.09
C TYR A 860 37.06 -40.72 -41.63
N LEU A 861 36.10 -40.67 -40.71
CA LEU A 861 36.34 -41.09 -39.33
C LEU A 861 36.70 -42.59 -39.26
N GLY A 862 36.03 -43.43 -40.06
CA GLY A 862 36.41 -44.84 -40.19
C GLY A 862 37.77 -45.04 -40.87
N ILE A 863 38.16 -44.17 -41.80
CA ILE A 863 39.51 -44.18 -42.39
C ILE A 863 40.56 -43.79 -41.34
N LEU A 864 40.30 -42.78 -40.50
CA LEU A 864 41.21 -42.38 -39.41
C LEU A 864 41.37 -43.50 -38.37
N GLU A 865 40.28 -44.15 -38.00
CA GLU A 865 40.28 -45.31 -37.11
C GLU A 865 41.10 -46.47 -37.72
N ALA A 866 40.92 -46.75 -39.02
CA ALA A 866 41.71 -47.74 -39.75
C ALA A 866 43.20 -47.34 -39.89
N MET A 867 43.52 -46.04 -39.88
CA MET A 867 44.89 -45.51 -39.86
C MET A 867 45.52 -45.49 -38.46
N GLY A 868 44.85 -46.04 -37.44
CA GLY A 868 45.41 -46.22 -36.09
C GLY A 868 45.12 -45.09 -35.10
N TRP A 869 44.17 -44.19 -35.39
CA TRP A 869 43.79 -43.14 -34.44
C TRP A 869 42.99 -43.72 -33.26
N ASN A 870 43.43 -43.43 -32.03
CA ASN A 870 42.76 -43.86 -30.81
C ASN A 870 41.36 -43.19 -30.67
N PRO A 871 40.31 -43.92 -30.20
CA PRO A 871 39.02 -43.36 -29.78
C PRO A 871 39.07 -42.02 -29.01
N ASP A 872 40.05 -41.84 -28.13
CA ASP A 872 40.21 -40.58 -27.38
C ASP A 872 40.65 -39.41 -28.26
N MET A 873 41.51 -39.65 -29.25
CA MET A 873 41.91 -38.65 -30.23
C MET A 873 40.73 -38.28 -31.13
N LEU A 874 39.88 -39.24 -31.50
CA LEU A 874 38.66 -38.99 -32.27
C LEU A 874 37.64 -38.16 -31.45
N ARG A 875 37.55 -38.39 -30.13
CA ARG A 875 36.78 -37.51 -29.22
C ARG A 875 37.34 -36.10 -29.16
N GLN A 876 38.65 -35.95 -29.02
CA GLN A 876 39.31 -34.64 -28.99
C GLN A 876 39.12 -33.87 -30.31
N VAL A 877 39.23 -34.54 -31.47
CA VAL A 877 38.92 -33.93 -32.78
C VAL A 877 37.51 -33.35 -32.79
N ARG A 878 36.51 -34.10 -32.31
CA ARG A 878 35.12 -33.62 -32.26
C ARG A 878 34.93 -32.46 -31.29
N LEU A 879 35.61 -32.50 -30.14
CA LEU A 879 35.59 -31.42 -29.18
C LEU A 879 36.19 -30.15 -29.75
N PHE A 880 37.33 -30.24 -30.44
CA PHE A 880 37.93 -29.10 -31.12
C PHE A 880 37.10 -28.61 -32.31
N GLU A 881 36.48 -29.49 -33.10
CA GLU A 881 35.56 -29.09 -34.18
C GLU A 881 34.39 -28.26 -33.62
N ASN A 882 33.68 -28.76 -32.60
CA ASN A 882 32.55 -28.06 -32.01
C ASN A 882 33.00 -26.78 -31.26
N ALA A 883 34.17 -26.79 -30.62
CA ALA A 883 34.73 -25.60 -29.98
C ALA A 883 35.03 -24.50 -31.00
N LEU A 884 35.63 -24.85 -32.14
CA LEU A 884 35.93 -23.91 -33.22
C LEU A 884 34.65 -23.43 -33.95
N VAL A 885 33.62 -24.28 -34.09
CA VAL A 885 32.29 -23.81 -34.53
C VAL A 885 31.70 -22.83 -33.52
N GLY A 886 31.83 -23.14 -32.22
CA GLY A 886 31.42 -22.29 -31.12
C GLY A 886 32.09 -20.92 -31.16
N THR A 887 33.40 -20.84 -31.41
CA THR A 887 34.11 -19.55 -31.52
C THR A 887 33.62 -18.71 -32.71
N VAL A 888 33.26 -19.34 -33.84
CA VAL A 888 32.65 -18.64 -34.98
C VAL A 888 31.21 -18.21 -34.69
N ALA A 889 30.47 -19.00 -33.93
CA ALA A 889 29.09 -18.71 -33.54
C ALA A 889 28.98 -17.61 -32.46
N LEU A 890 30.02 -17.45 -31.63
CA LEU A 890 30.00 -16.62 -30.44
C LEU A 890 29.71 -15.13 -30.72
N PRO A 891 30.31 -14.47 -31.74
CA PRO A 891 29.94 -13.11 -32.09
C PRO A 891 28.47 -12.97 -32.47
N LEU A 892 27.92 -13.92 -33.24
CA LEU A 892 26.51 -13.90 -33.65
C LEU A 892 25.59 -14.15 -32.45
N GLY A 893 25.95 -15.06 -31.55
CA GLY A 893 25.18 -15.36 -30.34
C GLY A 893 25.17 -14.20 -29.34
N VAL A 894 26.34 -13.63 -29.05
CA VAL A 894 26.46 -12.53 -28.07
C VAL A 894 25.94 -11.21 -28.62
N LEU A 895 26.32 -10.81 -29.83
CA LEU A 895 25.82 -9.56 -30.43
C LEU A 895 24.34 -9.66 -30.78
N GLY A 896 23.88 -10.84 -31.22
CA GLY A 896 22.46 -11.09 -31.43
C GLY A 896 21.66 -11.01 -30.13
N ALA A 897 22.15 -11.63 -29.05
CA ALA A 897 21.53 -11.53 -27.73
C ALA A 897 21.53 -10.10 -27.17
N LEU A 898 22.64 -9.37 -27.30
CA LEU A 898 22.74 -7.97 -26.92
C LEU A 898 21.78 -7.10 -27.73
N GLY A 899 21.70 -7.32 -29.05
CA GLY A 899 20.79 -6.57 -29.92
C GLY A 899 19.32 -6.80 -29.58
N ILE A 900 18.93 -8.06 -29.34
CA ILE A 900 17.57 -8.41 -28.90
C ILE A 900 17.31 -7.84 -27.50
N GLY A 901 18.27 -7.95 -26.59
CA GLY A 901 18.18 -7.38 -25.24
C GLY A 901 18.03 -5.87 -25.26
N LEU A 902 18.82 -5.14 -26.06
CA LEU A 902 18.71 -3.69 -26.22
C LEU A 902 17.37 -3.25 -26.82
N LEU A 903 16.78 -4.07 -27.70
CA LEU A 903 15.52 -3.76 -28.36
C LEU A 903 14.30 -4.04 -27.46
N LEU A 904 14.35 -5.11 -26.67
CA LEU A 904 13.21 -5.58 -25.88
C LEU A 904 13.28 -5.23 -24.40
N ALA A 905 14.48 -5.30 -23.80
CA ALA A 905 14.70 -5.12 -22.36
C ALA A 905 16.08 -4.48 -22.11
N PRO A 906 16.25 -3.16 -22.37
CA PRO A 906 17.57 -2.52 -22.46
C PRO A 906 18.45 -2.69 -21.20
N TYR A 907 17.83 -2.68 -20.03
CA TYR A 907 18.51 -2.83 -18.74
C TYR A 907 18.98 -4.28 -18.49
N ALA A 908 18.36 -5.28 -19.12
CA ALA A 908 18.80 -6.67 -19.10
C ALA A 908 19.72 -7.03 -20.28
N ALA A 909 20.09 -6.08 -21.14
CA ALA A 909 20.89 -6.36 -22.33
C ALA A 909 22.25 -7.02 -22.01
N LEU A 910 22.94 -6.56 -20.96
CA LEU A 910 24.19 -7.18 -20.52
C LEU A 910 23.97 -8.63 -20.08
N TRP A 911 22.92 -8.90 -19.31
CA TRP A 911 22.53 -10.25 -18.91
C TRP A 911 22.13 -11.12 -20.12
N ALA A 912 21.49 -10.54 -21.13
CA ALA A 912 21.19 -11.20 -22.40
C ALA A 912 22.49 -11.66 -23.08
N GLY A 913 23.49 -10.79 -23.18
CA GLY A 913 24.81 -11.11 -23.74
C GLY A 913 25.52 -12.23 -22.99
N VAL A 914 25.50 -12.18 -21.65
CA VAL A 914 26.06 -13.24 -20.80
C VAL A 914 25.33 -14.56 -21.00
N ALA A 915 23.99 -14.55 -21.04
CA ALA A 915 23.19 -15.75 -21.29
C ALA A 915 23.47 -16.34 -22.68
N GLY A 916 23.61 -15.50 -23.72
CA GLY A 916 23.99 -15.93 -25.06
C GLY A 916 25.38 -16.59 -25.10
N LEU A 917 26.35 -16.03 -24.38
CA LEU A 917 27.69 -16.61 -24.21
C LEU A 917 27.63 -17.98 -23.52
N VAL A 918 26.91 -18.08 -22.40
CA VAL A 918 26.74 -19.33 -21.65
C VAL A 918 26.06 -20.40 -22.51
N ALA A 919 25.02 -20.03 -23.27
CA ALA A 919 24.32 -20.95 -24.16
C ALA A 919 25.25 -21.57 -25.22
N VAL A 920 26.11 -20.76 -25.86
CA VAL A 920 27.09 -21.24 -26.84
C VAL A 920 28.16 -22.12 -26.18
N LEU A 921 28.66 -21.75 -24.99
CA LEU A 921 29.66 -22.53 -24.27
C LEU A 921 29.11 -23.89 -23.79
N CYS A 922 27.88 -23.93 -23.26
CA CYS A 922 27.22 -25.15 -22.84
C CYS A 922 26.88 -26.07 -24.02
N TRP A 923 26.63 -25.51 -25.21
CA TRP A 923 26.36 -26.30 -26.41
C TRP A 923 27.55 -27.19 -26.81
N ILE A 924 28.79 -26.73 -26.67
CA ILE A 924 30.01 -27.45 -27.06
C ILE A 924 30.13 -28.86 -26.41
N PRO A 925 30.12 -29.00 -25.06
CA PRO A 925 30.21 -30.31 -24.40
C PRO A 925 28.96 -31.18 -24.62
N ILE A 926 27.78 -30.59 -24.84
CA ILE A 926 26.55 -31.35 -25.11
C ILE A 926 26.61 -31.96 -26.52
N ALA A 927 26.99 -31.15 -27.53
CA ALA A 927 27.11 -31.60 -28.91
C ALA A 927 28.20 -32.67 -29.10
N THR A 928 29.24 -32.67 -28.28
CA THR A 928 30.31 -33.68 -28.31
C THR A 928 29.90 -35.03 -27.71
N LYS A 929 29.02 -35.05 -26.69
CA LYS A 929 28.56 -36.28 -26.03
C LYS A 929 27.41 -36.98 -26.76
N VAL A 930 26.43 -36.23 -27.28
CA VAL A 930 25.17 -36.78 -27.82
C VAL A 930 25.34 -37.51 -29.16
N VAL A 931 26.49 -37.35 -29.84
CA VAL A 931 26.68 -37.89 -31.20
C VAL A 931 27.82 -38.93 -31.31
N GLN A 932 28.24 -39.51 -30.18
CA GLN A 932 28.94 -40.80 -30.19
C GLN A 932 27.96 -41.89 -30.60
#